data_AF-A0AAE1TPY5-F1
#
_entry.id   AF-A0AAE1TPY5-F1
#
_cell.length_a   1.000
_cell.length_b   1.000
_cell.length_c   1.000
_cell.angle_alpha   90.00
_cell.angle_beta   90.00
_cell.angle_gamma   90.00
#
_symmetry.space_group_name_H-M   'P 1'
#
loop_
_entity.id
_entity.type
_entity.pdbx_description
1 polymer ?
#
loop_
_entity_poly.entity_id
_entity_poly.type
_entity_poly.pdbx_seq_one_letter_code
_entity_poly.pdbx_strand_id
1 'polypeptide(L)'
;MYGATRDHEWITREGIRRNIRQFFLDHPPEDNPSIYLPTDASLTQLFHAYYGDTASPTRFIKAVNSIAMANVKTDSSHQYRYDPAIHSDGEQLDAVQQKLLDRYSKISASVIDEAYSAVRSLLGTSLHSIQKFYAHSTWIEQGNTGILEGLGIPDNTFDGMLAEATEDVCTSCPSSQGYCSGNVISGAGLSSGYYTYPSELGASQLVPKPTTGGKCSHGGSLDVSSYDEAKGGVNKDTTSPCFSPHHNLHADAAEAAVQATDYYLKHTEKMIGMIKYRLLFDLYQGTALSVSIDTTGSMGEDIEGVKDQVAQIVANTVTEVYILSQFNDPGCGPVYKTYDPDEFLDAVNALYPNGGGDGPELFWCGLQKALSETPDYGDVFCFTDAEAKDGELMDGVISLAQRQNNKVTVILSDILTKNQEKQEERKGEGRDLITGIDGYQRLVAATGGLLISAEKFDIDEIANIIGSSVANATVTILQQETSADLSVEVPIDDSVFDCELRISGQTNTAFFTDPTGKSYDLMDRIGLEAESGVEVITHTDTLKAVRWLSPSAGMWVLTTTLADPTHSITLQATSTLDFLNDFAVLDPSPPHPHYRPIEGQPLMNTIYYLEITLVGHLESDVAVVSAIQFVDKTGVVLREVYYPFDAKDQAYIRTDPLPDQPFYIRVVGFLGSGNRWMRYSGVEVWPVETGVDLYATSEELSAHPGESATANFLVTNYGIESYFTITGIDDLYFLKFMVPNRVFLSNNESVEVEAQFFVPLDATHGQVSTAIVTARSELQTQNVNSAIAHFIVLSSVVDLSLPTCTLTNTPDCTGYLTNGVCSGLNWTANVIFRDSGSGLYSVHSEPEPLSLTTTGLTPGTTGDVTADFVHSCCSPQAVLRGVDGMGNAGECNVNMGILGGVIENFHVDTAEATYLVLKWNITPSDLPIDHYDLNTDSSIIHQSLCKELECIELVNYLEQCSVHEFVLTPYFDDGGVDEVAGTPAFTQGSTLDGGDPQTPTDGLAVDATANTITVSWQPPNLVCAYTYEVCHYEVNTDPGLAICDTTTITSHTLRDLEECKAYFIDVATTNSNGLTSSPLNFYSVTHCTEIIP
;
A
#
# COMPACT_ATOMS: atom_id res chain seq x y z
N MET A 1 -3.12 -26.41 -19.71
CA MET A 1 -2.66 -25.04 -19.53
C MET A 1 -3.19 -24.50 -18.21
N TYR A 2 -2.49 -24.83 -17.13
CA TYR A 2 -1.98 -23.87 -16.14
C TYR A 2 -2.84 -22.63 -15.90
N GLY A 3 -3.57 -22.61 -14.77
CA GLY A 3 -4.25 -21.41 -14.28
C GLY A 3 -3.31 -20.22 -14.11
N ALA A 4 -3.85 -19.04 -13.82
CA ALA A 4 -3.03 -17.83 -13.65
C ALA A 4 -1.93 -18.05 -12.59
N THR A 5 -0.69 -17.70 -12.93
CA THR A 5 0.42 -17.66 -11.96
C THR A 5 0.18 -16.51 -10.99
N ARG A 6 0.24 -16.80 -9.69
CA ARG A 6 0.18 -15.83 -8.59
C ARG A 6 1.61 -15.41 -8.27
N ASP A 7 1.96 -14.19 -8.63
CA ASP A 7 3.29 -13.62 -8.39
C ASP A 7 3.40 -13.00 -6.99
N HIS A 8 4.61 -12.51 -6.67
CA HIS A 8 4.92 -11.87 -5.39
C HIS A 8 4.01 -10.68 -5.07
N GLU A 9 3.66 -9.91 -6.10
CA GLU A 9 2.78 -8.76 -5.98
C GLU A 9 1.37 -9.18 -5.56
N TRP A 10 0.78 -10.14 -6.28
CA TRP A 10 -0.54 -10.68 -5.94
C TRP A 10 -0.57 -11.29 -4.53
N ILE A 11 0.42 -12.13 -4.18
CA ILE A 11 0.50 -12.79 -2.88
C ILE A 11 0.59 -11.75 -1.75
N THR A 12 1.41 -10.72 -1.93
CA THR A 12 1.59 -9.65 -0.95
C THR A 12 0.30 -8.84 -0.75
N ARG A 13 -0.35 -8.43 -1.85
CA ARG A 13 -1.61 -7.67 -1.79
C ARG A 13 -2.73 -8.48 -1.13
N GLU A 14 -2.87 -9.76 -1.48
CA GLU A 14 -3.88 -10.63 -0.89
C GLU A 14 -3.62 -10.91 0.60
N GLY A 15 -2.36 -11.13 0.99
CA GLY A 15 -1.98 -11.29 2.40
C GLY A 15 -2.29 -10.04 3.23
N ILE A 16 -1.94 -8.86 2.70
CA ILE A 16 -2.29 -7.58 3.34
C ILE A 16 -3.80 -7.38 3.40
N ARG A 17 -4.55 -7.69 2.33
CA ARG A 17 -6.01 -7.55 2.30
C ARG A 17 -6.69 -8.38 3.39
N ARG A 18 -6.30 -9.65 3.56
CA ARG A 18 -6.81 -10.53 4.63
C ARG A 18 -6.45 -9.98 6.01
N ASN A 19 -5.21 -9.51 6.16
CA ASN A 19 -4.73 -8.94 7.42
C ASN A 19 -5.47 -7.66 7.82
N ILE A 20 -5.59 -6.69 6.91
CA ILE A 20 -6.28 -5.41 7.16
C ILE A 20 -7.77 -5.64 7.41
N ARG A 21 -8.39 -6.59 6.70
CA ARG A 21 -9.77 -6.98 7.01
C ARG A 21 -9.89 -7.44 8.46
N GLN A 22 -8.99 -8.30 8.92
CA GLN A 22 -9.02 -8.77 10.31
C GLN A 22 -8.72 -7.63 11.29
N PHE A 23 -7.73 -6.77 10.98
CA PHE A 23 -7.41 -5.58 11.75
C PHE A 23 -8.64 -4.66 11.96
N PHE A 24 -9.43 -4.42 10.91
CA PHE A 24 -10.67 -3.62 11.03
C PHE A 24 -11.79 -4.32 11.79
N LEU A 25 -11.83 -5.66 11.82
CA LEU A 25 -12.77 -6.40 12.65
C LEU A 25 -12.35 -6.40 14.13
N ASP A 26 -11.04 -6.47 14.39
CA ASP A 26 -10.46 -6.45 15.72
C ASP A 26 -10.54 -5.04 16.35
N HIS A 27 -10.45 -4.00 15.51
CA HIS A 27 -10.51 -2.59 15.90
C HIS A 27 -11.61 -1.84 15.15
N PRO A 28 -12.91 -2.11 15.36
CA PRO A 28 -13.99 -1.49 14.59
C PRO A 28 -14.16 0.00 14.92
N PRO A 29 -14.76 0.81 14.01
CA PRO A 29 -15.08 2.21 14.28
C PRO A 29 -16.00 2.36 15.51
N GLU A 30 -15.80 3.39 16.33
CA GLU A 30 -16.62 3.61 17.55
C GLU A 30 -18.12 3.77 17.25
N ASP A 31 -18.44 4.37 16.10
CA ASP A 31 -19.80 4.58 15.62
C ASP A 31 -20.40 3.35 14.90
N ASN A 32 -19.56 2.37 14.57
CA ASN A 32 -19.97 1.10 13.95
C ASN A 32 -19.20 -0.11 14.54
N PRO A 33 -19.45 -0.47 15.81
CA PRO A 33 -18.78 -1.59 16.49
C PRO A 33 -19.14 -2.97 15.92
N SER A 34 -20.07 -3.04 14.96
CA SER A 34 -20.52 -4.27 14.30
C SER A 34 -20.32 -4.19 12.79
N ILE A 35 -19.20 -3.58 12.37
CA ILE A 35 -18.82 -3.44 10.96
C ILE A 35 -18.81 -4.81 10.26
N TYR A 36 -19.50 -4.89 9.12
CA TYR A 36 -19.49 -6.06 8.26
C TYR A 36 -18.51 -5.86 7.12
N LEU A 37 -17.53 -6.76 7.02
CA LEU A 37 -16.54 -6.77 5.95
C LEU A 37 -16.59 -8.10 5.19
N PRO A 38 -17.06 -8.11 3.92
CA PRO A 38 -17.04 -9.30 3.07
C PRO A 38 -15.65 -9.93 3.02
N THR A 39 -15.57 -11.26 2.93
CA THR A 39 -14.28 -11.97 2.85
C THR A 39 -13.54 -11.72 1.53
N ASP A 40 -14.28 -11.37 0.49
CA ASP A 40 -13.82 -11.05 -0.86
C ASP A 40 -13.73 -9.53 -1.11
N ALA A 41 -13.94 -8.70 -0.09
CA ALA A 41 -13.83 -7.25 -0.24
C ALA A 41 -12.41 -6.83 -0.68
N SER A 42 -12.33 -5.98 -1.70
CA SER A 42 -11.08 -5.37 -2.18
C SER A 42 -10.51 -4.40 -1.13
N LEU A 43 -9.23 -4.05 -1.26
CA LEU A 43 -8.57 -3.12 -0.33
C LEU A 43 -9.33 -1.77 -0.24
N THR A 44 -9.82 -1.27 -1.36
CA THR A 44 -10.63 -0.05 -1.41
C THR A 44 -11.98 -0.23 -0.70
N GLN A 45 -12.66 -1.36 -0.92
CA GLN A 45 -13.93 -1.65 -0.24
C GLN A 45 -13.75 -1.75 1.28
N LEU A 46 -12.66 -2.38 1.74
CA LEU A 46 -12.32 -2.42 3.16
C LEU A 46 -12.11 -1.01 3.72
N PHE A 47 -11.35 -0.18 3.01
CA PHE A 47 -11.07 1.19 3.44
C PHE A 47 -12.35 2.05 3.53
N HIS A 48 -13.22 2.02 2.53
CA HIS A 48 -14.49 2.76 2.55
C HIS A 48 -15.47 2.22 3.59
N ALA A 49 -15.55 0.91 3.79
CA ALA A 49 -16.40 0.35 4.82
C ALA A 49 -16.01 0.84 6.22
N TYR A 50 -14.71 1.10 6.45
CA TYR A 50 -14.18 1.59 7.70
C TYR A 50 -14.25 3.12 7.85
N TYR A 51 -13.88 3.86 6.80
CA TYR A 51 -13.70 5.31 6.86
C TYR A 51 -14.82 6.12 6.16
N GLY A 52 -15.79 5.46 5.55
CA GLY A 52 -16.86 6.07 4.76
C GLY A 52 -16.51 6.25 3.29
N ASP A 53 -17.55 6.34 2.46
CA ASP A 53 -17.44 6.33 0.99
C ASP A 53 -16.77 7.56 0.38
N THR A 54 -16.58 8.64 1.14
CA THR A 54 -15.91 9.87 0.68
C THR A 54 -14.42 9.93 1.02
N ALA A 55 -13.91 8.95 1.77
CA ALA A 55 -12.50 8.91 2.17
C ALA A 55 -11.63 8.34 1.04
N SER A 56 -10.49 8.99 0.75
CA SER A 56 -9.59 8.53 -0.31
C SER A 56 -8.73 7.35 0.16
N PRO A 57 -8.73 6.20 -0.55
CA PRO A 57 -7.84 5.09 -0.25
C PRO A 57 -6.44 5.26 -0.86
N THR A 58 -6.15 6.35 -1.58
CA THR A 58 -4.91 6.51 -2.38
C THR A 58 -3.63 6.27 -1.57
N ARG A 59 -3.51 6.88 -0.38
CA ARG A 59 -2.33 6.70 0.49
C ARG A 59 -2.20 5.26 0.97
N PHE A 60 -3.30 4.66 1.39
CA PHE A 60 -3.34 3.25 1.80
C PHE A 60 -2.92 2.33 0.65
N ILE A 61 -3.49 2.49 -0.54
CA ILE A 61 -3.14 1.67 -1.70
C ILE A 61 -1.66 1.87 -2.10
N LYS A 62 -1.11 3.10 -2.03
CA LYS A 62 0.33 3.28 -2.27
C LYS A 62 1.19 2.63 -1.20
N ALA A 63 0.80 2.67 0.07
CA ALA A 63 1.53 1.97 1.13
C ALA A 63 1.58 0.45 0.86
N VAL A 64 0.46 -0.14 0.41
CA VAL A 64 0.41 -1.54 -0.03
C VAL A 64 1.29 -1.78 -1.25
N ASN A 65 1.20 -0.93 -2.29
CA ASN A 65 2.03 -1.03 -3.49
C ASN A 65 3.52 -0.91 -3.16
N SER A 66 3.92 -0.04 -2.23
CA SER A 66 5.31 0.13 -1.79
C SER A 66 5.89 -1.17 -1.21
N ILE A 67 5.12 -1.88 -0.38
CA ILE A 67 5.52 -3.18 0.18
C ILE A 67 5.62 -4.24 -0.94
N ALA A 68 4.63 -4.30 -1.84
CA ALA A 68 4.62 -5.21 -2.97
C ALA A 68 5.79 -4.97 -3.94
N MET A 69 6.07 -3.70 -4.26
CA MET A 69 7.18 -3.27 -5.09
C MET A 69 8.52 -3.62 -4.46
N ALA A 70 8.70 -3.43 -3.14
CA ALA A 70 9.92 -3.82 -2.44
C ALA A 70 10.13 -5.34 -2.46
N ASN A 71 9.06 -6.12 -2.33
CA ASN A 71 9.10 -7.58 -2.50
C ASN A 71 9.56 -7.96 -3.93
N VAL A 72 8.91 -7.44 -4.97
CA VAL A 72 9.26 -7.73 -6.38
C VAL A 72 10.69 -7.27 -6.70
N LYS A 73 11.08 -6.08 -6.24
CA LYS A 73 12.42 -5.50 -6.45
C LYS A 73 13.53 -6.36 -5.82
N THR A 74 13.20 -7.22 -4.87
CA THR A 74 14.17 -8.15 -4.26
C THR A 74 14.71 -9.16 -5.28
N ASP A 75 13.93 -9.55 -6.30
CA ASP A 75 14.39 -10.46 -7.37
C ASP A 75 15.44 -9.84 -8.32
N SER A 76 15.51 -8.51 -8.42
CA SER A 76 16.40 -7.83 -9.38
C SER A 76 17.49 -6.98 -8.74
N SER A 77 17.32 -6.58 -7.49
CA SER A 77 18.31 -5.74 -6.80
C SER A 77 19.65 -6.46 -6.74
N HIS A 78 20.71 -5.83 -7.23
CA HIS A 78 22.05 -6.43 -7.30
C HIS A 78 22.54 -7.00 -5.95
N GLN A 79 22.11 -6.40 -4.84
CA GLN A 79 22.43 -6.85 -3.48
C GLN A 79 21.78 -8.18 -3.08
N TYR A 80 20.61 -8.51 -3.63
CA TYR A 80 19.79 -9.66 -3.20
C TYR A 80 19.69 -10.76 -4.23
N ARG A 81 19.70 -10.39 -5.52
CA ARG A 81 19.40 -11.25 -6.69
C ARG A 81 20.11 -12.60 -6.73
N TYR A 82 21.28 -12.69 -6.11
CA TYR A 82 22.13 -13.87 -6.17
C TYR A 82 22.34 -14.50 -4.79
N ASP A 83 21.67 -14.00 -3.75
CA ASP A 83 21.78 -14.51 -2.37
C ASP A 83 20.76 -15.63 -2.12
N PRO A 84 21.22 -16.90 -1.95
CA PRO A 84 20.33 -18.03 -1.69
C PRO A 84 19.50 -17.88 -0.42
N ALA A 85 20.01 -17.15 0.59
CA ALA A 85 19.31 -16.93 1.85
C ALA A 85 18.25 -15.82 1.76
N ILE A 86 18.22 -15.04 0.67
CA ILE A 86 17.10 -14.14 0.36
C ILE A 86 16.03 -14.89 -0.44
N HIS A 87 16.45 -15.71 -1.41
CA HIS A 87 15.55 -16.47 -2.28
C HIS A 87 15.14 -17.84 -1.72
N SER A 88 15.53 -18.19 -0.49
CA SER A 88 15.21 -19.49 0.15
C SER A 88 15.57 -20.71 -0.72
N ASP A 89 16.71 -20.65 -1.40
CA ASP A 89 17.25 -21.74 -2.21
C ASP A 89 18.68 -22.12 -1.75
N GLY A 90 19.32 -23.07 -2.44
CA GLY A 90 20.74 -23.35 -2.21
C GLY A 90 21.07 -24.06 -0.89
N GLU A 91 20.08 -24.60 -0.19
CA GLU A 91 20.21 -25.30 1.11
C GLU A 91 20.73 -24.39 2.25
N GLN A 92 20.28 -23.13 2.29
CA GLN A 92 20.64 -22.16 3.33
C GLN A 92 19.45 -21.68 4.19
N LEU A 93 18.50 -22.57 4.49
CA LEU A 93 17.30 -22.21 5.25
C LEU A 93 17.59 -21.63 6.66
N ASP A 94 18.68 -22.06 7.30
CA ASP A 94 19.14 -21.46 8.57
C ASP A 94 19.57 -20.00 8.42
N ALA A 95 20.27 -19.67 7.33
CA ALA A 95 20.63 -18.30 7.00
C ALA A 95 19.40 -17.45 6.60
N VAL A 96 18.38 -18.06 5.96
CA VAL A 96 17.08 -17.39 5.71
C VAL A 96 16.46 -16.92 7.02
N GLN A 97 16.39 -17.80 8.04
CA GLN A 97 15.86 -17.43 9.36
C GLN A 97 16.67 -16.29 9.97
N GLN A 98 18.01 -16.35 9.93
CA GLN A 98 18.86 -15.31 10.51
C GLN A 98 18.66 -13.95 9.83
N LYS A 99 18.58 -13.89 8.50
CA LYS A 99 18.34 -12.64 7.76
C LYS A 99 16.94 -12.08 8.01
N LEU A 100 15.93 -12.93 8.19
CA LEU A 100 14.60 -12.49 8.58
C LEU A 100 14.60 -11.86 9.98
N LEU A 101 15.30 -12.47 10.94
CA LEU A 101 15.41 -11.94 12.31
C LEU A 101 16.20 -10.63 12.37
N ASP A 102 17.28 -10.49 11.59
CA ASP A 102 18.03 -9.24 11.47
C ASP A 102 17.13 -8.11 10.96
N ARG A 103 16.37 -8.37 9.88
CA ARG A 103 15.37 -7.44 9.36
C ARG A 103 14.24 -7.13 10.32
N TYR A 104 13.75 -8.12 11.06
CA TYR A 104 12.72 -7.92 12.09
C TYR A 104 13.17 -6.87 13.11
N SER A 105 14.42 -6.93 13.56
CA SER A 105 14.98 -5.92 14.46
C SER A 105 15.11 -4.53 13.81
N LYS A 106 15.48 -4.46 12.52
CA LYS A 106 15.56 -3.19 11.77
C LYS A 106 14.19 -2.58 11.49
N ILE A 107 13.17 -3.40 11.27
CA ILE A 107 11.76 -2.99 11.17
C ILE A 107 11.34 -2.35 12.48
N SER A 108 11.55 -3.02 13.61
CA SER A 108 11.26 -2.48 14.95
C SER A 108 11.97 -1.14 15.16
N ALA A 109 13.26 -1.09 14.85
CA ALA A 109 14.10 0.08 15.04
C ALA A 109 13.62 1.28 14.19
N SER A 110 13.33 1.05 12.91
CA SER A 110 12.93 2.12 11.98
C SER A 110 11.54 2.68 12.29
N VAL A 111 10.69 1.90 12.98
CA VAL A 111 9.38 2.35 13.48
C VAL A 111 9.50 3.27 14.70
N ILE A 112 10.64 3.30 15.39
CA ILE A 112 10.90 4.27 16.47
C ILE A 112 10.99 5.68 15.88
N ASP A 113 11.65 5.81 14.75
CA ASP A 113 11.85 7.08 14.01
C ASP A 113 10.70 7.37 13.03
N GLU A 114 9.65 6.54 13.03
CA GLU A 114 8.49 6.65 12.12
C GLU A 114 8.86 6.69 10.63
N ALA A 115 9.99 6.07 10.26
CA ALA A 115 10.52 6.02 8.91
C ALA A 115 9.79 4.97 8.05
N TYR A 116 8.48 5.11 7.88
CA TYR A 116 7.61 4.08 7.30
C TYR A 116 7.96 3.68 5.88
N SER A 117 8.56 4.55 5.06
CA SER A 117 9.11 4.17 3.75
C SER A 117 10.20 3.09 3.88
N ALA A 118 11.14 3.26 4.81
CA ALA A 118 12.18 2.27 5.08
C ALA A 118 11.58 0.98 5.65
N VAL A 119 10.58 1.09 6.54
CA VAL A 119 9.88 -0.06 7.11
C VAL A 119 9.18 -0.88 6.03
N ARG A 120 8.43 -0.25 5.12
CA ARG A 120 7.75 -0.91 3.99
C ARG A 120 8.74 -1.62 3.07
N SER A 121 9.90 -1.01 2.82
CA SER A 121 11.00 -1.62 2.06
C SER A 121 11.51 -2.89 2.73
N LEU A 122 11.89 -2.82 4.02
CA LEU A 122 12.37 -3.98 4.78
C LEU A 122 11.31 -5.09 4.91
N LEU A 123 10.06 -4.71 5.11
CA LEU A 123 8.92 -5.62 5.19
C LEU A 123 8.70 -6.33 3.85
N GLY A 124 8.69 -5.61 2.73
CA GLY A 124 8.58 -6.20 1.40
C GLY A 124 9.70 -7.20 1.10
N THR A 125 10.95 -6.85 1.42
CA THR A 125 12.08 -7.79 1.31
C THR A 125 11.88 -9.01 2.22
N SER A 126 11.35 -8.83 3.45
CA SER A 126 11.09 -9.95 4.39
C SER A 126 10.04 -10.91 3.85
N LEU A 127 8.94 -10.34 3.34
CA LEU A 127 7.88 -11.09 2.69
C LEU A 127 8.39 -11.84 1.45
N HIS A 128 9.33 -11.28 0.70
CA HIS A 128 9.97 -12.00 -0.42
C HIS A 128 10.56 -13.34 0.05
N SER A 129 11.42 -13.32 1.08
CA SER A 129 12.05 -14.54 1.60
C SER A 129 11.03 -15.53 2.17
N ILE A 130 10.01 -15.04 2.89
CA ILE A 130 8.92 -15.85 3.45
C ILE A 130 8.12 -16.53 2.34
N GLN A 131 7.79 -15.82 1.26
CA GLN A 131 7.02 -16.37 0.14
C GLN A 131 7.86 -17.38 -0.66
N LYS A 132 9.13 -17.06 -0.92
CA LYS A 132 10.07 -17.95 -1.61
C LYS A 132 10.29 -19.26 -0.85
N PHE A 133 10.25 -19.26 0.49
CA PHE A 133 10.32 -20.49 1.29
C PHE A 133 9.27 -21.53 0.84
N TYR A 134 8.01 -21.13 0.66
CA TYR A 134 6.95 -22.05 0.24
C TYR A 134 7.08 -22.48 -1.23
N ALA A 135 7.65 -21.62 -2.08
CA ALA A 135 7.87 -21.95 -3.48
C ALA A 135 9.07 -22.90 -3.69
N HIS A 136 10.14 -22.75 -2.90
CA HIS A 136 11.44 -23.40 -3.14
C HIS A 136 11.76 -24.55 -2.18
N SER A 137 11.13 -24.61 -1.00
CA SER A 137 11.32 -25.71 -0.04
C SER A 137 10.44 -26.92 -0.34
N THR A 138 10.72 -28.04 0.32
CA THR A 138 9.90 -29.27 0.29
C THR A 138 8.69 -29.23 1.24
N TRP A 139 8.36 -28.08 1.83
CA TRP A 139 7.30 -27.93 2.83
C TRP A 139 5.94 -28.46 2.36
N ILE A 140 5.53 -28.07 1.14
CA ILE A 140 4.24 -28.46 0.55
C ILE A 140 4.24 -29.94 0.16
N GLU A 141 5.36 -30.44 -0.38
CA GLU A 141 5.53 -31.84 -0.78
C GLU A 141 5.46 -32.81 0.40
N GLN A 142 5.80 -32.35 1.61
CA GLN A 142 5.65 -33.13 2.84
C GLN A 142 4.19 -33.27 3.31
N GLY A 143 3.23 -32.65 2.61
CA GLY A 143 1.81 -32.72 2.91
C GLY A 143 1.32 -31.69 3.93
N ASN A 144 2.13 -30.67 4.22
CA ASN A 144 1.71 -29.56 5.08
C ASN A 144 0.72 -28.67 4.32
N THR A 145 -0.44 -28.44 4.90
CA THR A 145 -1.50 -27.57 4.34
C THR A 145 -1.55 -26.19 4.99
N GLY A 146 -0.71 -25.93 6.00
CA GLY A 146 -0.62 -24.66 6.72
C GLY A 146 0.80 -24.08 6.67
N ILE A 147 1.03 -23.05 7.48
CA ILE A 147 2.29 -22.29 7.51
C ILE A 147 3.27 -22.82 8.56
N LEU A 148 4.54 -22.47 8.40
CA LEU A 148 5.53 -22.56 9.47
C LEU A 148 5.48 -21.29 10.33
N GLU A 149 4.72 -21.33 11.43
CA GLU A 149 4.47 -20.17 12.31
C GLU A 149 5.74 -19.52 12.89
N GLY A 150 6.84 -20.25 13.00
CA GLY A 150 8.13 -19.71 13.50
C GLY A 150 9.00 -19.01 12.46
N LEU A 151 8.64 -19.04 11.17
CA LEU A 151 9.47 -18.49 10.10
C LEU A 151 9.59 -16.96 10.22
N GLY A 152 10.81 -16.47 10.42
CA GLY A 152 11.11 -15.05 10.58
C GLY A 152 10.66 -14.41 11.89
N ILE A 153 10.15 -15.20 12.85
CA ILE A 153 9.70 -14.72 14.16
C ILE A 153 10.78 -14.98 15.23
N PRO A 154 11.07 -14.03 16.15
CA PRO A 154 12.03 -14.22 17.25
C PRO A 154 11.79 -15.50 18.07
N ASP A 155 12.85 -16.00 18.70
CA ASP A 155 12.88 -17.25 19.50
C ASP A 155 12.56 -18.56 18.75
N ASN A 156 12.40 -18.51 17.43
CA ASN A 156 12.16 -19.69 16.59
C ASN A 156 13.39 -20.05 15.75
N THR A 157 13.67 -21.35 15.66
CA THR A 157 14.77 -21.94 14.89
C THR A 157 14.28 -23.16 14.11
N PHE A 158 15.03 -23.56 13.08
CA PHE A 158 14.77 -24.81 12.34
C PHE A 158 15.32 -26.07 13.04
N ASP A 159 15.48 -26.03 14.37
CA ASP A 159 16.16 -27.08 15.14
C ASP A 159 15.51 -28.45 14.91
N GLY A 160 16.29 -29.37 14.31
CA GLY A 160 15.86 -30.74 14.02
C GLY A 160 14.86 -30.88 12.86
N MET A 161 14.57 -29.80 12.13
CA MET A 161 13.67 -29.82 10.96
C MET A 161 14.40 -29.99 9.63
N LEU A 162 15.61 -29.44 9.51
CA LEU A 162 16.37 -29.41 8.26
C LEU A 162 16.94 -30.80 7.90
N ALA A 163 16.99 -31.08 6.60
CA ALA A 163 17.65 -32.27 6.08
C ALA A 163 19.16 -32.19 6.26
N GLU A 164 19.75 -33.25 6.82
CA GLU A 164 21.20 -33.34 7.00
C GLU A 164 21.93 -33.27 5.66
N ALA A 165 23.18 -32.79 5.65
CA ALA A 165 23.94 -32.59 4.40
C ALA A 165 24.10 -33.87 3.54
N THR A 166 24.04 -35.05 4.16
CA THR A 166 24.15 -36.36 3.50
C THR A 166 22.82 -37.09 3.33
N GLU A 167 21.70 -36.48 3.74
CA GLU A 167 20.38 -37.09 3.66
C GLU A 167 19.85 -37.10 2.22
N ASP A 168 19.26 -38.23 1.81
CA ASP A 168 18.55 -38.34 0.55
C ASP A 168 17.14 -37.76 0.73
N VAL A 169 16.83 -36.66 0.04
CA VAL A 169 15.54 -35.95 0.14
C VAL A 169 14.71 -36.11 -1.14
N CYS A 170 15.37 -36.22 -2.29
CA CYS A 170 14.79 -36.29 -3.61
C CYS A 170 15.34 -37.50 -4.39
N THR A 171 14.45 -38.15 -5.12
CA THR A 171 14.79 -39.11 -6.18
C THR A 171 14.87 -38.40 -7.53
N SER A 172 15.43 -39.06 -8.55
CA SER A 172 15.52 -38.46 -9.88
C SER A 172 14.17 -38.47 -10.60
N CYS A 173 13.76 -37.31 -11.08
CA CYS A 173 12.64 -37.16 -12.00
C CYS A 173 12.91 -37.87 -13.35
N PRO A 174 11.86 -38.20 -14.13
CA PRO A 174 12.02 -38.82 -15.46
C PRO A 174 12.86 -37.98 -16.45
N SER A 175 12.85 -36.66 -16.27
CA SER A 175 13.60 -35.68 -17.04
C SER A 175 14.22 -34.66 -16.07
N SER A 176 15.34 -34.04 -16.47
CA SER A 176 15.90 -32.89 -15.72
C SER A 176 15.07 -31.62 -15.90
N GLN A 177 14.20 -31.58 -16.90
CA GLN A 177 13.42 -30.41 -17.30
C GLN A 177 11.95 -30.79 -17.49
N GLY A 178 11.05 -29.86 -17.19
CA GLY A 178 9.61 -30.07 -17.29
C GLY A 178 8.98 -30.60 -16.01
N TYR A 179 7.77 -31.15 -16.14
CA TYR A 179 7.00 -31.69 -15.04
C TYR A 179 7.76 -32.75 -14.23
N CYS A 180 7.75 -32.58 -12.92
CA CYS A 180 8.17 -33.60 -11.96
C CYS A 180 7.13 -33.72 -10.84
N SER A 181 6.90 -34.94 -10.37
CA SER A 181 6.02 -35.18 -9.22
C SER A 181 6.48 -36.42 -8.46
N GLY A 182 6.25 -36.42 -7.15
CA GLY A 182 6.55 -37.56 -6.27
C GLY A 182 8.04 -37.90 -6.15
N ASN A 183 8.93 -36.97 -6.47
CA ASN A 183 10.37 -37.15 -6.32
C ASN A 183 10.84 -36.96 -4.87
N VAL A 184 10.14 -36.15 -4.06
CA VAL A 184 10.46 -35.92 -2.63
C VAL A 184 10.17 -37.19 -1.81
N ILE A 185 11.15 -37.61 -1.00
CA ILE A 185 11.12 -38.80 -0.18
C ILE A 185 10.29 -38.52 1.09
N SER A 186 9.27 -39.35 1.32
CA SER A 186 8.41 -39.21 2.49
C SER A 186 9.19 -39.40 3.79
N GLY A 187 9.06 -38.45 4.71
CA GLY A 187 9.71 -38.46 6.02
C GLY A 187 11.15 -37.92 6.03
N ALA A 188 11.66 -37.43 4.90
CA ALA A 188 12.94 -36.72 4.88
C ALA A 188 12.82 -35.32 5.53
N GLY A 189 13.94 -34.80 6.03
CA GLY A 189 14.03 -33.44 6.54
C GLY A 189 13.68 -32.37 5.49
N LEU A 190 13.46 -31.14 5.96
CA LEU A 190 13.16 -30.00 5.09
C LEU A 190 14.39 -29.61 4.25
N SER A 191 14.18 -29.44 2.96
CA SER A 191 15.22 -29.13 1.97
C SER A 191 14.71 -27.98 1.10
N SER A 192 15.63 -27.15 0.64
CA SER A 192 15.38 -26.13 -0.38
C SER A 192 16.19 -26.47 -1.62
N GLY A 193 15.59 -26.43 -2.80
CA GLY A 193 16.29 -26.84 -4.01
C GLY A 193 17.62 -26.10 -4.23
N TYR A 194 18.72 -26.82 -4.54
CA TYR A 194 19.94 -26.19 -5.02
C TYR A 194 19.67 -25.47 -6.34
N TYR A 195 20.11 -24.23 -6.48
CA TYR A 195 19.95 -23.46 -7.70
C TYR A 195 21.31 -22.98 -8.21
N THR A 196 21.68 -23.41 -9.42
CA THR A 196 22.92 -22.94 -10.06
C THR A 196 22.63 -22.52 -11.50
N TYR A 197 23.24 -21.43 -11.94
CA TYR A 197 23.04 -20.90 -13.30
C TYR A 197 24.30 -20.16 -13.77
N PRO A 198 24.49 -20.00 -15.10
CA PRO A 198 25.62 -19.23 -15.62
C PRO A 198 25.46 -17.74 -15.25
N SER A 199 26.26 -17.26 -14.30
CA SER A 199 26.33 -15.84 -13.93
C SER A 199 27.79 -15.49 -13.63
N GLU A 200 28.29 -14.38 -14.20
CA GLU A 200 29.62 -13.85 -13.85
C GLU A 200 29.58 -13.06 -12.54
N LEU A 201 28.46 -12.38 -12.25
CA LEU A 201 28.28 -11.53 -11.06
C LEU A 201 27.93 -12.33 -9.81
N GLY A 202 27.10 -13.37 -9.94
CA GLY A 202 26.62 -14.19 -8.81
C GLY A 202 27.49 -15.41 -8.48
N ALA A 203 28.55 -15.68 -9.24
CA ALA A 203 29.31 -16.93 -9.16
C ALA A 203 29.88 -17.23 -7.76
N SER A 204 30.20 -16.20 -6.97
CA SER A 204 30.73 -16.36 -5.61
C SER A 204 29.66 -16.64 -4.54
N GLN A 205 28.39 -16.39 -4.82
CA GLN A 205 27.28 -16.57 -3.87
C GLN A 205 26.54 -17.89 -4.09
N LEU A 206 26.54 -18.42 -5.32
CA LEU A 206 25.85 -19.67 -5.66
C LEU A 206 26.45 -20.88 -4.94
N VAL A 207 25.58 -21.69 -4.32
CA VAL A 207 25.98 -22.93 -3.65
C VAL A 207 25.91 -24.10 -4.63
N PRO A 208 27.03 -24.77 -4.96
CA PRO A 208 27.01 -25.90 -5.86
C PRO A 208 26.34 -27.10 -5.20
N LYS A 209 25.50 -27.81 -5.97
CA LYS A 209 24.88 -29.06 -5.54
C LYS A 209 25.96 -30.12 -5.26
N PRO A 210 25.88 -30.85 -4.12
CA PRO A 210 26.78 -31.95 -3.82
C PRO A 210 26.75 -33.04 -4.91
N THR A 211 27.90 -33.64 -5.18
CA THR A 211 28.03 -34.72 -6.19
C THR A 211 27.62 -36.10 -5.67
N THR A 212 27.31 -36.21 -4.37
CA THR A 212 26.87 -37.45 -3.68
C THR A 212 25.76 -37.12 -2.69
N GLY A 213 24.67 -37.88 -2.70
CA GLY A 213 23.48 -37.63 -1.86
C GLY A 213 22.34 -37.02 -2.68
N GLY A 214 21.13 -37.53 -2.47
CA GLY A 214 19.94 -37.19 -3.24
C GLY A 214 19.24 -35.91 -2.76
N LYS A 215 19.94 -34.79 -2.58
CA LYS A 215 19.27 -33.52 -2.25
C LYS A 215 18.57 -32.91 -3.47
N CYS A 216 17.52 -32.13 -3.22
CA CYS A 216 16.68 -31.58 -4.27
C CYS A 216 17.40 -30.47 -5.04
N SER A 217 17.13 -30.38 -6.34
CA SER A 217 17.44 -29.18 -7.14
C SER A 217 16.25 -28.22 -7.09
N HIS A 218 16.48 -26.95 -7.38
CA HIS A 218 15.41 -25.99 -7.62
C HIS A 218 14.64 -26.40 -8.87
N GLY A 219 15.36 -26.74 -9.94
CA GLY A 219 14.81 -27.18 -11.21
C GLY A 219 14.33 -26.04 -12.11
N GLY A 220 13.81 -26.41 -13.28
CA GLY A 220 13.39 -25.47 -14.33
C GLY A 220 14.51 -25.19 -15.34
N SER A 221 14.14 -24.55 -16.45
CA SER A 221 15.02 -24.37 -17.62
C SER A 221 16.26 -23.50 -17.37
N LEU A 222 16.26 -22.73 -16.28
CA LEU A 222 17.36 -21.87 -15.88
C LEU A 222 18.32 -22.56 -14.89
N ASP A 223 17.94 -23.68 -14.26
CA ASP A 223 18.76 -24.35 -13.24
C ASP A 223 19.65 -25.45 -13.84
N VAL A 224 20.96 -25.24 -13.81
CA VAL A 224 21.98 -26.19 -14.23
C VAL A 224 22.07 -27.38 -13.27
N SER A 225 21.74 -27.21 -11.98
CA SER A 225 21.82 -28.31 -11.00
C SER A 225 20.77 -29.40 -11.27
N SER A 226 19.70 -29.05 -12.00
CA SER A 226 18.62 -29.96 -12.39
C SER A 226 19.08 -31.18 -13.19
N TYR A 227 20.28 -31.11 -13.81
CA TYR A 227 20.89 -32.18 -14.58
C TYR A 227 21.69 -33.19 -13.74
N ASP A 228 22.06 -32.84 -12.51
CA ASP A 228 22.81 -33.68 -11.57
C ASP A 228 21.90 -34.75 -10.91
N GLU A 229 22.47 -35.77 -10.25
CA GLU A 229 21.67 -36.82 -9.58
C GLU A 229 20.69 -36.23 -8.56
N ALA A 230 19.56 -36.94 -8.34
CA ALA A 230 18.29 -36.34 -7.93
C ALA A 230 17.85 -35.27 -8.95
N LYS A 231 17.76 -35.70 -10.22
CA LYS A 231 17.43 -34.88 -11.39
C LYS A 231 16.06 -34.23 -11.27
N GLY A 232 15.88 -33.09 -11.93
CA GLY A 232 14.64 -32.32 -11.93
C GLY A 232 14.68 -31.20 -10.90
N GLY A 233 13.64 -31.06 -10.09
CA GLY A 233 13.65 -30.11 -8.97
C GLY A 233 12.30 -30.01 -8.27
N VAL A 234 12.18 -29.04 -7.37
CA VAL A 234 11.01 -28.89 -6.47
C VAL A 234 10.37 -27.49 -6.51
N ASN A 235 10.83 -26.56 -7.35
CA ASN A 235 10.27 -25.21 -7.35
C ASN A 235 8.83 -25.15 -7.88
N LYS A 236 8.09 -24.20 -7.31
CA LYS A 236 6.65 -23.96 -7.52
C LYS A 236 6.37 -22.50 -7.93
N ASP A 237 7.36 -21.81 -8.49
CA ASP A 237 7.30 -20.37 -8.83
C ASP A 237 6.14 -20.00 -9.75
N THR A 238 5.80 -20.87 -10.70
CA THR A 238 4.81 -20.60 -11.72
C THR A 238 3.89 -21.79 -11.91
N THR A 239 2.74 -21.55 -12.54
CA THR A 239 1.89 -22.63 -13.02
C THR A 239 2.46 -23.33 -14.25
N SER A 240 3.58 -22.86 -14.83
CA SER A 240 4.18 -23.45 -16.03
C SER A 240 5.23 -24.53 -15.72
N PRO A 241 5.12 -25.74 -16.30
CA PRO A 241 6.11 -26.82 -16.14
C PRO A 241 7.47 -26.47 -16.75
N CYS A 242 7.54 -25.44 -17.60
CA CYS A 242 8.79 -24.98 -18.22
C CYS A 242 9.73 -24.32 -17.19
N PHE A 243 9.14 -23.62 -16.23
CA PHE A 243 9.86 -22.89 -15.19
C PHE A 243 9.81 -23.63 -13.85
N SER A 244 8.72 -24.35 -13.59
CA SER A 244 8.47 -24.99 -12.29
C SER A 244 8.20 -26.49 -12.46
N PRO A 245 9.13 -27.37 -12.07
CA PRO A 245 8.89 -28.81 -12.11
C PRO A 245 7.64 -29.22 -11.34
N HIS A 246 7.38 -28.58 -10.21
CA HIS A 246 6.24 -28.84 -9.33
C HIS A 246 5.13 -27.80 -9.52
N HIS A 247 4.94 -27.29 -10.75
CA HIS A 247 3.93 -26.30 -11.06
C HIS A 247 2.50 -26.67 -10.61
N ASN A 248 2.20 -27.97 -10.45
CA ASN A 248 0.91 -28.46 -9.98
C ASN A 248 0.63 -28.13 -8.51
N LEU A 249 1.67 -27.80 -7.74
CA LEU A 249 1.59 -27.37 -6.33
C LEU A 249 1.68 -25.84 -6.19
N HIS A 250 1.72 -25.08 -7.29
CA HIS A 250 1.83 -23.61 -7.26
C HIS A 250 0.69 -22.96 -6.47
N ALA A 251 -0.55 -23.41 -6.67
CA ALA A 251 -1.70 -22.83 -5.97
C ALA A 251 -1.62 -23.03 -4.45
N ASP A 252 -1.21 -24.22 -4.00
CA ASP A 252 -1.06 -24.55 -2.59
C ASP A 252 0.11 -23.77 -1.95
N ALA A 253 1.23 -23.67 -2.66
CA ALA A 253 2.37 -22.86 -2.21
C ALA A 253 2.03 -21.36 -2.12
N ALA A 254 1.32 -20.83 -3.12
CA ALA A 254 0.89 -19.44 -3.12
C ALA A 254 -0.11 -19.14 -1.98
N GLU A 255 -1.04 -20.06 -1.70
CA GLU A 255 -1.99 -19.92 -0.58
C GLU A 255 -1.27 -19.99 0.78
N ALA A 256 -0.32 -20.90 0.97
CA ALA A 256 0.51 -20.93 2.18
C ALA A 256 1.34 -19.64 2.34
N ALA A 257 1.87 -19.10 1.23
CA ALA A 257 2.59 -17.84 1.23
C ALA A 257 1.70 -16.62 1.58
N VAL A 258 0.43 -16.62 1.14
CA VAL A 258 -0.57 -15.62 1.57
C VAL A 258 -0.83 -15.71 3.07
N GLN A 259 -1.08 -16.92 3.59
CA GLN A 259 -1.31 -17.13 5.03
C GLN A 259 -0.10 -16.74 5.87
N ALA A 260 1.12 -17.01 5.38
CA ALA A 260 2.34 -16.64 6.09
C ALA A 260 2.58 -15.13 6.07
N THR A 261 2.22 -14.46 4.97
CA THR A 261 2.23 -12.99 4.88
C THR A 261 1.28 -12.38 5.91
N ASP A 262 0.03 -12.84 5.97
CA ASP A 262 -0.95 -12.40 6.98
C ASP A 262 -0.45 -12.64 8.42
N TYR A 263 0.08 -13.83 8.70
CA TYR A 263 0.59 -14.17 10.03
C TYR A 263 1.78 -13.30 10.45
N TYR A 264 2.73 -13.05 9.55
CA TYR A 264 3.89 -12.19 9.82
C TYR A 264 3.47 -10.74 10.07
N LEU A 265 2.47 -10.24 9.33
CA LEU A 265 1.88 -8.92 9.52
C LEU A 265 1.17 -8.79 10.87
N LYS A 266 0.39 -9.79 11.29
CA LYS A 266 -0.20 -9.86 12.63
C LYS A 266 0.85 -9.83 13.74
N HIS A 267 2.01 -10.46 13.53
CA HIS A 267 3.11 -10.39 14.48
C HIS A 267 3.82 -9.02 14.47
N THR A 268 3.87 -8.36 13.31
CA THR A 268 4.37 -6.99 13.17
C THR A 268 3.46 -6.01 13.91
N GLU A 269 2.13 -6.13 13.80
CA GLU A 269 1.16 -5.34 14.57
C GLU A 269 1.41 -5.47 16.08
N LYS A 270 1.58 -6.70 16.57
CA LYS A 270 1.87 -6.96 17.99
C LYS A 270 3.16 -6.30 18.47
N MET A 271 4.18 -6.30 17.62
CA MET A 271 5.50 -5.71 17.88
C MET A 271 5.41 -4.19 17.98
N ILE A 272 4.72 -3.52 17.04
CA ILE A 272 4.76 -2.05 16.96
C ILE A 272 3.56 -1.35 17.60
N GLY A 273 2.49 -2.09 17.88
CA GLY A 273 1.22 -1.59 18.42
C GLY A 273 0.29 -1.02 17.34
N MET A 274 -1.01 -1.00 17.64
CA MET A 274 -2.08 -0.60 16.72
C MET A 274 -1.84 0.77 16.06
N ILE A 275 -1.49 1.81 16.84
CA ILE A 275 -1.32 3.19 16.32
C ILE A 275 -0.22 3.21 15.25
N LYS A 276 0.95 2.64 15.54
CA LYS A 276 2.06 2.58 14.59
C LYS A 276 1.79 1.64 13.41
N TYR A 277 0.95 0.62 13.62
CA TYR A 277 0.49 -0.26 12.55
C TYR A 277 -0.44 0.44 11.57
N ARG A 278 -1.36 1.28 12.06
CA ARG A 278 -2.15 2.18 11.21
C ARG A 278 -1.24 3.11 10.42
N LEU A 279 -0.19 3.62 11.07
CA LEU A 279 0.76 4.51 10.42
C LEU A 279 1.57 3.82 9.29
N LEU A 280 1.99 2.57 9.53
CA LEU A 280 2.68 1.74 8.54
C LEU A 280 1.89 1.58 7.24
N PHE A 281 0.57 1.48 7.32
CA PHE A 281 -0.30 1.31 6.15
C PHE A 281 -0.96 2.60 5.67
N ASP A 282 -0.64 3.76 6.24
CA ASP A 282 -1.37 5.01 5.96
C ASP A 282 -2.91 4.89 6.14
N LEU A 283 -3.35 4.19 7.19
CA LEU A 283 -4.76 3.96 7.52
C LEU A 283 -5.37 5.13 8.31
N TYR A 284 -5.61 6.25 7.63
CA TYR A 284 -6.32 7.41 8.18
C TYR A 284 -7.00 8.22 7.08
N GLN A 285 -8.00 9.01 7.47
CA GLN A 285 -8.80 9.83 6.55
C GLN A 285 -8.10 11.13 6.17
N GLY A 286 -7.25 11.68 7.03
CA GLY A 286 -6.69 13.03 6.89
C GLY A 286 -5.44 13.11 6.02
N THR A 287 -5.09 14.34 5.64
CA THR A 287 -3.84 14.69 4.95
C THR A 287 -2.70 14.95 5.95
N ALA A 288 -1.48 15.08 5.44
CA ALA A 288 -0.36 15.64 6.18
C ALA A 288 -0.21 17.13 5.83
N LEU A 289 -0.13 18.00 6.84
CA LEU A 289 0.15 19.42 6.65
C LEU A 289 1.62 19.68 6.98
N SER A 290 2.42 19.94 5.95
CA SER A 290 3.83 20.29 6.10
C SER A 290 4.05 21.75 5.76
N VAL A 291 4.71 22.47 6.64
CA VAL A 291 4.93 23.91 6.55
C VAL A 291 6.41 24.20 6.70
N SER A 292 7.02 24.78 5.66
CA SER A 292 8.43 25.19 5.64
C SER A 292 8.52 26.72 5.67
N ILE A 293 9.03 27.30 6.75
CA ILE A 293 9.00 28.76 6.97
C ILE A 293 10.41 29.35 7.04
N ASP A 294 10.61 30.40 6.26
CA ASP A 294 11.73 31.34 6.41
C ASP A 294 11.59 32.12 7.72
N THR A 295 12.62 32.05 8.56
CA THR A 295 12.66 32.73 9.87
C THR A 295 13.71 33.84 9.93
N THR A 296 14.22 34.27 8.79
CA THR A 296 15.24 35.32 8.70
C THR A 296 14.71 36.68 9.17
N GLY A 297 15.63 37.62 9.44
CA GLY A 297 15.24 38.95 9.92
C GLY A 297 14.37 39.76 8.95
N SER A 298 14.39 39.45 7.63
CA SER A 298 13.60 40.16 6.62
C SER A 298 12.12 39.79 6.66
N MET A 299 11.80 38.57 7.10
CA MET A 299 10.43 38.10 7.41
C MET A 299 9.77 38.86 8.58
N GLY A 300 10.45 39.86 9.16
CA GLY A 300 10.00 40.65 10.32
C GLY A 300 8.62 41.29 10.19
N GLU A 301 8.24 41.76 9.01
CA GLU A 301 6.92 42.38 8.76
C GLU A 301 5.84 41.37 8.33
N ASP A 302 6.25 40.14 8.01
CA ASP A 302 5.44 39.14 7.30
C ASP A 302 5.09 37.91 8.15
N ILE A 303 5.97 37.52 9.08
CA ILE A 303 5.87 36.26 9.83
C ILE A 303 4.59 36.14 10.66
N GLU A 304 4.06 37.26 11.18
CA GLU A 304 2.78 37.25 11.90
C GLU A 304 1.61 36.95 10.95
N GLY A 305 1.65 37.43 9.70
CA GLY A 305 0.67 37.06 8.69
C GLY A 305 0.77 35.58 8.30
N VAL A 306 1.98 35.03 8.24
CA VAL A 306 2.21 33.59 8.01
C VAL A 306 1.62 32.76 9.16
N LYS A 307 1.82 33.16 10.41
CA LYS A 307 1.22 32.47 11.58
C LYS A 307 -0.30 32.45 11.50
N ASP A 308 -0.92 33.59 11.20
CA ASP A 308 -2.37 33.71 11.06
C ASP A 308 -2.89 32.79 9.93
N GLN A 309 -2.18 32.71 8.81
CA GLN A 309 -2.53 31.82 7.70
C GLN A 309 -2.43 30.34 8.09
N VAL A 310 -1.34 29.93 8.73
CA VAL A 310 -1.18 28.54 9.20
C VAL A 310 -2.30 28.17 10.19
N ALA A 311 -2.67 29.08 11.09
CA ALA A 311 -3.79 28.88 12.00
C ALA A 311 -5.13 28.69 11.28
N GLN A 312 -5.38 29.44 10.20
CA GLN A 312 -6.59 29.25 9.39
C GLN A 312 -6.59 27.95 8.61
N ILE A 313 -5.43 27.48 8.14
CA ILE A 313 -5.33 26.17 7.47
C ILE A 313 -5.70 25.07 8.46
N VAL A 314 -5.03 25.03 9.62
CA VAL A 314 -5.29 24.05 10.69
C VAL A 314 -6.75 24.05 11.12
N ALA A 315 -7.40 25.21 11.18
CA ALA A 315 -8.81 25.32 11.56
C ALA A 315 -9.80 24.78 10.51
N ASN A 316 -9.40 24.70 9.24
CA ASN A 316 -10.27 24.35 8.11
C ASN A 316 -9.92 23.00 7.47
N THR A 317 -8.85 22.33 7.88
CA THR A 317 -8.39 21.06 7.30
C THR A 317 -8.46 19.94 8.34
N VAL A 318 -8.90 18.76 7.90
CA VAL A 318 -8.76 17.52 8.69
C VAL A 318 -7.38 16.97 8.40
N THR A 319 -6.45 17.24 9.31
CA THR A 319 -5.05 16.87 9.18
C THR A 319 -4.69 15.89 10.28
N GLU A 320 -4.03 14.80 9.91
CA GLU A 320 -3.63 13.76 10.86
C GLU A 320 -2.25 14.07 11.46
N VAL A 321 -1.35 14.64 10.67
CA VAL A 321 0.02 14.95 11.08
C VAL A 321 0.43 16.34 10.64
N TYR A 322 1.05 17.07 11.55
CA TYR A 322 1.52 18.43 11.36
C TYR A 322 3.05 18.48 11.44
N ILE A 323 3.67 19.07 10.42
CA ILE A 323 5.13 19.15 10.27
C ILE A 323 5.52 20.61 10.07
N LEU A 324 6.39 21.13 10.93
CA LEU A 324 6.96 22.48 10.82
C LEU A 324 8.46 22.37 10.62
N SER A 325 8.94 22.80 9.45
CA SER A 325 10.36 22.97 9.15
C SER A 325 10.70 24.46 9.13
N GLN A 326 11.76 24.86 9.81
CA GLN A 326 12.26 26.23 9.77
C GLN A 326 13.53 26.30 8.94
N PHE A 327 13.75 27.39 8.20
CA PHE A 327 15.06 27.68 7.65
C PHE A 327 15.48 29.13 7.92
N ASN A 328 16.78 29.30 8.08
CA ASN A 328 17.45 30.56 8.40
C ASN A 328 18.87 30.54 7.82
N ASP A 329 19.68 31.53 8.15
CA ASP A 329 21.08 31.62 7.78
C ASP A 329 21.96 31.84 9.03
N PRO A 330 22.90 30.93 9.33
CA PRO A 330 23.51 29.92 8.45
C PRO A 330 22.98 28.48 8.55
N GLY A 331 21.75 28.25 9.00
CA GLY A 331 21.25 26.88 9.22
C GLY A 331 19.76 26.66 8.96
N CYS A 332 19.40 25.41 8.73
CA CYS A 332 18.05 24.91 8.47
C CYS A 332 17.67 23.86 9.54
N GLY A 333 16.39 23.80 9.89
CA GLY A 333 15.84 22.97 10.95
C GLY A 333 15.98 23.59 12.35
N PRO A 334 15.57 22.85 13.41
CA PRO A 334 15.04 21.49 13.40
C PRO A 334 13.62 21.39 12.82
N VAL A 335 13.18 20.16 12.52
CA VAL A 335 11.79 19.87 12.18
C VAL A 335 11.01 19.57 13.46
N TYR A 336 9.79 20.09 13.55
CA TYR A 336 8.86 19.78 14.62
C TYR A 336 7.67 19.01 14.03
N LYS A 337 7.40 17.81 14.54
CA LYS A 337 6.33 16.91 14.09
C LYS A 337 5.41 16.62 15.28
N THR A 338 4.10 16.73 15.08
CA THR A 338 3.10 16.38 16.09
C THR A 338 1.80 15.92 15.42
N TYR A 339 1.01 15.19 16.19
CA TYR A 339 -0.36 14.76 15.84
C TYR A 339 -1.41 15.63 16.53
N ASP A 340 -0.98 16.58 17.37
CA ASP A 340 -1.86 17.50 18.10
C ASP A 340 -1.86 18.89 17.42
N PRO A 341 -3.02 19.38 16.96
CA PRO A 341 -3.12 20.69 16.32
C PRO A 341 -2.74 21.85 17.26
N ASP A 342 -3.03 21.77 18.55
CA ASP A 342 -2.73 22.83 19.52
C ASP A 342 -1.21 22.92 19.75
N GLU A 343 -0.53 21.77 19.88
CA GLU A 343 0.93 21.73 19.98
C GLU A 343 1.62 22.31 18.74
N PHE A 344 1.09 21.99 17.54
CA PHE A 344 1.60 22.53 16.29
C PHE A 344 1.44 24.06 16.24
N LEU A 345 0.27 24.56 16.60
CA LEU A 345 0.01 26.01 16.63
C LEU A 345 0.87 26.72 17.67
N ASP A 346 1.14 26.11 18.83
CA ASP A 346 2.07 26.66 19.81
C ASP A 346 3.50 26.76 19.24
N ALA A 347 3.96 25.74 18.51
CA ALA A 347 5.26 25.76 17.83
C ALA A 347 5.33 26.85 16.74
N VAL A 348 4.28 27.01 15.94
CA VAL A 348 4.16 28.09 14.93
C VAL A 348 4.14 29.46 15.59
N ASN A 349 3.39 29.64 16.68
CA ASN A 349 3.30 30.91 17.40
C ASN A 349 4.63 31.31 18.06
N ALA A 350 5.46 30.33 18.42
CA ALA A 350 6.79 30.54 18.98
C ALA A 350 7.84 31.03 17.96
N LEU A 351 7.54 30.98 16.66
CA LEU A 351 8.43 31.47 15.61
C LEU A 351 8.73 32.96 15.80
N TYR A 352 9.99 33.35 15.64
CA TYR A 352 10.38 34.75 15.68
C TYR A 352 11.46 35.03 14.63
N PRO A 353 11.35 36.15 13.89
CA PRO A 353 12.26 36.47 12.81
C PRO A 353 13.59 36.95 13.41
N ASN A 354 14.68 36.29 13.05
CA ASN A 354 16.02 36.62 13.53
C ASN A 354 17.10 36.21 12.52
N GLY A 355 18.36 36.57 12.78
CA GLY A 355 19.46 36.13 11.92
C GLY A 355 19.42 36.75 10.52
N GLY A 356 20.05 36.05 9.58
CA GLY A 356 20.34 36.57 8.24
C GLY A 356 21.45 37.63 8.23
N GLY A 357 21.55 38.34 7.11
CA GLY A 357 22.53 39.42 6.92
C GLY A 357 22.91 39.66 5.47
N ASP A 358 22.76 38.64 4.64
CA ASP A 358 22.92 38.64 3.19
C ASP A 358 21.86 37.75 2.55
N GLY A 359 21.08 38.31 1.61
CA GLY A 359 20.32 37.45 0.68
C GLY A 359 21.28 36.88 -0.37
N PRO A 360 21.10 35.61 -0.83
CA PRO A 360 19.93 34.71 -0.69
C PRO A 360 19.96 33.69 0.50
N GLU A 361 18.88 32.90 0.71
CA GLU A 361 18.60 32.06 1.91
C GLU A 361 18.65 30.52 1.68
N LEU A 362 18.55 29.69 2.73
CA LEU A 362 18.68 28.20 2.68
C LEU A 362 17.35 27.44 2.45
N PHE A 363 16.61 27.83 1.42
CA PHE A 363 15.29 27.27 1.09
C PHE A 363 15.31 25.75 0.86
N TRP A 364 16.26 25.25 0.04
CA TRP A 364 16.23 23.85 -0.40
C TRP A 364 16.54 22.90 0.76
N CYS A 365 17.42 23.30 1.68
CA CYS A 365 17.64 22.54 2.90
C CYS A 365 16.38 22.49 3.78
N GLY A 366 15.69 23.61 3.97
CA GLY A 366 14.44 23.67 4.73
C GLY A 366 13.37 22.74 4.16
N LEU A 367 13.22 22.74 2.83
CA LEU A 367 12.30 21.86 2.10
C LEU A 367 12.72 20.38 2.18
N GLN A 368 14.01 20.05 2.05
CA GLN A 368 14.50 18.67 2.21
C GLN A 368 14.09 18.10 3.58
N LYS A 369 14.32 18.88 4.64
CA LYS A 369 13.96 18.49 6.01
C LYS A 369 12.46 18.29 6.18
N ALA A 370 11.64 19.16 5.59
CA ALA A 370 10.18 18.99 5.60
C ALA A 370 9.76 17.69 4.90
N LEU A 371 10.24 17.45 3.68
CA LEU A 371 9.88 16.28 2.86
C LEU A 371 10.33 14.95 3.50
N SER A 372 11.44 14.95 4.24
CA SER A 372 11.94 13.74 4.92
C SER A 372 10.97 13.24 6.00
N GLU A 373 10.19 14.15 6.59
CA GLU A 373 9.15 13.83 7.58
C GLU A 373 7.73 13.76 6.99
N THR A 374 7.54 14.28 5.77
CA THR A 374 6.22 14.37 5.14
C THR A 374 5.85 13.01 4.53
N PRO A 375 4.72 12.40 4.95
CA PRO A 375 4.21 11.18 4.32
C PRO A 375 3.96 11.35 2.82
N ASP A 376 3.92 10.25 2.09
CA ASP A 376 3.60 10.25 0.66
C ASP A 376 2.21 10.89 0.39
N TYR A 377 2.08 11.58 -0.74
CA TYR A 377 0.92 12.40 -1.12
C TYR A 377 0.60 13.54 -0.15
N GLY A 378 1.58 13.99 0.63
CA GLY A 378 1.45 15.16 1.49
C GLY A 378 1.52 16.48 0.71
N ASP A 379 0.94 17.53 1.30
CA ASP A 379 1.07 18.90 0.82
C ASP A 379 2.12 19.64 1.66
N VAL A 380 3.05 20.30 0.97
CA VAL A 380 4.11 21.12 1.59
C VAL A 380 3.95 22.58 1.19
N PHE A 381 3.78 23.47 2.17
CA PHE A 381 3.66 24.91 1.98
C PHE A 381 4.95 25.61 2.41
N CYS A 382 5.61 26.26 1.47
CA CYS A 382 6.86 26.98 1.71
C CYS A 382 6.64 28.49 1.69
N PHE A 383 6.98 29.18 2.78
CA PHE A 383 6.88 30.64 2.93
C PHE A 383 8.26 31.28 2.95
N THR A 384 8.54 32.21 2.05
CA THR A 384 9.80 32.98 2.02
C THR A 384 9.66 34.33 1.32
N ASP A 385 10.51 35.29 1.66
CA ASP A 385 10.64 36.59 1.01
C ASP A 385 11.93 36.72 0.16
N ALA A 386 12.66 35.61 -0.04
CA ALA A 386 13.97 35.60 -0.69
C ALA A 386 14.19 34.50 -1.76
N GLU A 387 15.22 34.71 -2.58
CA GLU A 387 15.78 33.67 -3.46
C GLU A 387 16.63 32.66 -2.65
N ALA A 388 16.93 31.50 -3.23
CA ALA A 388 17.70 30.44 -2.57
C ALA A 388 19.21 30.52 -2.90
N LYS A 389 20.09 30.21 -1.94
CA LYS A 389 21.56 30.15 -2.14
C LYS A 389 22.14 28.74 -2.18
N ASP A 390 21.36 27.74 -1.79
CA ASP A 390 21.70 26.32 -1.69
C ASP A 390 21.17 25.50 -2.89
N GLY A 391 21.23 26.08 -4.09
CA GLY A 391 20.68 25.48 -5.32
C GLY A 391 21.32 24.16 -5.75
N GLU A 392 22.45 23.75 -5.16
CA GLU A 392 23.04 22.43 -5.34
C GLU A 392 22.15 21.29 -4.82
N LEU A 393 21.23 21.56 -3.89
CA LEU A 393 20.29 20.59 -3.33
C LEU A 393 19.05 20.41 -4.22
N MET A 394 18.73 21.39 -5.08
CA MET A 394 17.49 21.48 -5.87
C MET A 394 17.10 20.16 -6.55
N ASP A 395 18.03 19.59 -7.32
CA ASP A 395 17.75 18.39 -8.13
C ASP A 395 17.41 17.17 -7.26
N GLY A 396 18.09 17.00 -6.11
CA GLY A 396 17.80 15.91 -5.17
C GLY A 396 16.48 16.12 -4.43
N VAL A 397 16.18 17.35 -4.04
CA VAL A 397 14.94 17.71 -3.34
C VAL A 397 13.70 17.58 -4.23
N ILE A 398 13.78 18.01 -5.49
CA ILE A 398 12.71 17.78 -6.48
C ILE A 398 12.48 16.27 -6.67
N SER A 399 13.55 15.49 -6.80
CA SER A 399 13.45 14.03 -6.97
C SER A 399 12.80 13.34 -5.76
N LEU A 400 13.09 13.81 -4.53
CA LEU A 400 12.44 13.34 -3.31
C LEU A 400 10.93 13.59 -3.35
N ALA A 401 10.53 14.84 -3.61
CA ALA A 401 9.12 15.23 -3.67
C ALA A 401 8.35 14.44 -4.75
N GLN A 402 8.94 14.24 -5.92
CA GLN A 402 8.34 13.45 -7.01
C GLN A 402 8.17 11.98 -6.62
N ARG A 403 9.16 11.38 -5.96
CA ARG A 403 9.07 9.97 -5.53
C ARG A 403 7.97 9.77 -4.49
N GLN A 404 7.85 10.70 -3.54
CA GLN A 404 6.81 10.69 -2.51
C GLN A 404 5.44 11.16 -3.03
N ASN A 405 5.35 11.66 -4.27
CA ASN A 405 4.15 12.33 -4.82
C ASN A 405 3.69 13.53 -3.95
N ASN A 406 4.64 14.19 -3.28
CA ASN A 406 4.36 15.35 -2.45
C ASN A 406 4.24 16.61 -3.30
N LYS A 407 3.14 17.35 -3.12
CA LYS A 407 2.90 18.61 -3.82
C LYS A 407 3.54 19.75 -3.05
N VAL A 408 4.37 20.55 -3.71
CA VAL A 408 5.05 21.67 -3.06
C VAL A 408 4.51 23.00 -3.57
N THR A 409 3.87 23.76 -2.69
CA THR A 409 3.38 25.11 -2.97
C THR A 409 4.34 26.14 -2.36
N VAL A 410 4.86 27.04 -3.20
CA VAL A 410 5.79 28.10 -2.78
C VAL A 410 5.05 29.44 -2.78
N ILE A 411 5.13 30.15 -1.65
CA ILE A 411 4.43 31.41 -1.41
C ILE A 411 5.49 32.48 -1.13
N LEU A 412 5.60 33.43 -2.06
CA LEU A 412 6.61 34.48 -2.06
C LEU A 412 6.02 35.85 -1.74
N SER A 413 6.59 36.54 -0.75
CA SER A 413 6.33 37.97 -0.55
C SER A 413 7.36 38.85 -1.27
N ASP A 414 6.89 39.94 -1.88
CA ASP A 414 7.65 41.16 -2.20
C ASP A 414 8.90 41.07 -3.13
N ILE A 415 9.11 39.98 -3.89
CA ILE A 415 10.22 39.85 -4.87
C ILE A 415 9.86 40.30 -6.30
N LEU A 416 8.63 40.04 -6.78
CA LEU A 416 8.30 40.29 -8.20
C LEU A 416 8.21 41.78 -8.57
N THR A 417 7.81 42.63 -7.63
CA THR A 417 7.68 44.09 -7.84
C THR A 417 9.03 44.81 -7.87
N LYS A 418 10.07 44.31 -7.15
CA LYS A 418 11.39 44.96 -7.08
C LYS A 418 12.39 44.46 -8.14
N ASN A 419 12.22 43.24 -8.67
CA ASN A 419 13.16 42.65 -9.63
C ASN A 419 12.94 43.11 -11.09
N GLN A 420 11.72 43.51 -11.47
CA GLN A 420 11.49 44.12 -12.79
C GLN A 420 12.27 45.44 -12.97
N GLU A 421 12.52 46.19 -11.88
CA GLU A 421 13.32 47.42 -11.92
C GLU A 421 14.84 47.17 -11.87
N LYS A 422 15.31 46.02 -11.36
CA LYS A 422 16.75 45.73 -11.18
C LYS A 422 17.37 44.81 -12.23
N GLN A 423 16.57 44.00 -12.95
CA GLN A 423 17.09 43.11 -14.01
C GLN A 423 17.64 43.86 -15.24
N GLU A 424 17.26 45.14 -15.46
CA GLU A 424 17.87 45.95 -16.52
C GLU A 424 19.30 46.40 -16.20
N GLU A 425 19.73 46.40 -14.92
CA GLU A 425 21.06 46.88 -14.51
C GLU A 425 22.14 45.79 -14.39
N ARG A 426 21.78 44.49 -14.34
CA ARG A 426 22.72 43.38 -14.02
C ARG A 426 23.09 42.45 -15.19
N LYS A 427 22.96 42.85 -16.45
CA LYS A 427 23.43 42.09 -17.63
C LYS A 427 24.97 42.03 -17.82
N GLY A 428 25.75 42.06 -16.73
CA GLY A 428 27.19 42.34 -16.78
C GLY A 428 28.15 41.21 -16.40
N GLU A 429 27.78 40.21 -15.61
CA GLU A 429 28.74 39.21 -15.12
C GLU A 429 28.16 37.78 -15.20
N GLY A 430 28.77 36.96 -16.07
CA GLY A 430 28.36 35.59 -16.33
C GLY A 430 28.59 34.65 -15.16
N ARG A 431 27.59 34.55 -14.29
CA ARG A 431 27.28 33.34 -13.51
C ARG A 431 25.82 33.00 -13.78
N ASP A 432 25.58 32.01 -14.64
CA ASP A 432 24.29 31.33 -14.76
C ASP A 432 24.02 30.62 -13.43
N LEU A 433 23.37 31.33 -12.50
CA LEU A 433 22.85 30.76 -11.26
C LEU A 433 21.36 30.53 -11.48
N ILE A 434 21.02 29.29 -11.84
CA ILE A 434 19.66 28.73 -11.75
C ILE A 434 19.34 28.58 -10.25
N THR A 435 19.26 29.69 -9.51
CA THR A 435 19.03 29.70 -8.05
C THR A 435 18.02 30.76 -7.61
N GLY A 436 17.42 31.51 -8.55
CA GLY A 436 16.31 32.43 -8.28
C GLY A 436 14.95 31.78 -8.50
N ILE A 437 13.98 32.60 -8.93
CA ILE A 437 12.56 32.21 -9.17
C ILE A 437 12.41 31.01 -10.12
N ASP A 438 13.30 30.85 -11.11
CA ASP A 438 13.28 29.73 -12.06
C ASP A 438 13.37 28.35 -11.36
N GLY A 439 14.10 28.27 -10.24
CA GLY A 439 14.19 27.05 -9.43
C GLY A 439 12.85 26.68 -8.78
N TYR A 440 12.15 27.70 -8.25
CA TYR A 440 10.81 27.51 -7.69
C TYR A 440 9.79 27.13 -8.76
N GLN A 441 9.86 27.74 -9.95
CA GLN A 441 9.01 27.36 -11.08
C GLN A 441 9.21 25.90 -11.49
N ARG A 442 10.46 25.43 -11.53
CA ARG A 442 10.77 24.02 -11.82
C ARG A 442 10.21 23.10 -10.73
N LEU A 443 10.35 23.45 -9.46
CA LEU A 443 9.82 22.66 -8.33
C LEU A 443 8.30 22.51 -8.38
N VAL A 444 7.56 23.61 -8.55
CA VAL A 444 6.09 23.57 -8.54
C VAL A 444 5.56 22.84 -9.79
N ALA A 445 6.21 23.00 -10.95
CA ALA A 445 5.89 22.24 -12.15
C ALA A 445 6.16 20.74 -11.99
N ALA A 446 7.32 20.39 -11.43
CA ALA A 446 7.73 19.01 -11.21
C ALA A 446 6.91 18.29 -10.13
N THR A 447 6.26 19.00 -9.21
CA THR A 447 5.47 18.42 -8.11
C THR A 447 3.96 18.59 -8.30
N GLY A 448 3.52 19.30 -9.34
CA GLY A 448 2.12 19.68 -9.54
C GLY A 448 1.59 20.70 -8.52
N GLY A 449 2.50 21.37 -7.80
CA GLY A 449 2.18 22.43 -6.84
C GLY A 449 2.00 23.81 -7.50
N LEU A 450 2.00 24.86 -6.68
CA LEU A 450 1.74 26.23 -7.13
C LEU A 450 2.84 27.20 -6.71
N LEU A 451 3.13 28.18 -7.56
CA LEU A 451 3.92 29.35 -7.20
C LEU A 451 2.97 30.54 -7.02
N ILE A 452 2.79 30.98 -5.79
CA ILE A 452 1.95 32.11 -5.42
C ILE A 452 2.86 33.30 -5.08
N SER A 453 2.62 34.45 -5.70
CA SER A 453 3.29 35.69 -5.33
C SER A 453 2.28 36.73 -4.89
N ALA A 454 2.51 37.33 -3.73
CA ALA A 454 1.65 38.34 -3.15
C ALA A 454 2.46 39.58 -2.71
N GLU A 455 1.84 40.76 -2.75
CA GLU A 455 2.49 42.01 -2.29
C GLU A 455 2.72 42.02 -0.78
N LYS A 456 1.82 41.37 -0.03
CA LYS A 456 1.93 40.96 1.37
C LYS A 456 1.25 39.61 1.49
N PHE A 457 1.57 38.82 2.52
CA PHE A 457 0.81 37.61 2.85
C PHE A 457 -0.62 38.00 3.31
N ASP A 458 -1.46 38.45 2.38
CA ASP A 458 -2.85 38.81 2.66
C ASP A 458 -3.61 37.54 3.06
N ILE A 459 -4.18 37.59 4.26
CA ILE A 459 -4.71 36.43 4.99
C ILE A 459 -5.88 35.82 4.22
N ASP A 460 -6.78 36.65 3.69
CA ASP A 460 -8.05 36.19 3.12
C ASP A 460 -7.87 35.52 1.73
N GLU A 461 -6.86 35.89 0.95
CA GLU A 461 -6.67 35.34 -0.40
C GLU A 461 -5.86 34.03 -0.39
N ILE A 462 -4.79 33.97 0.40
CA ILE A 462 -3.87 32.82 0.42
C ILE A 462 -4.46 31.66 1.22
N ALA A 463 -5.10 31.93 2.37
CA ALA A 463 -5.66 30.87 3.21
C ALA A 463 -6.78 30.09 2.51
N ASN A 464 -7.60 30.76 1.69
CA ASN A 464 -8.65 30.10 0.91
C ASN A 464 -8.08 29.18 -0.18
N ILE A 465 -6.98 29.58 -0.84
CA ILE A 465 -6.30 28.76 -1.87
C ILE A 465 -5.60 27.56 -1.23
N ILE A 466 -5.02 27.74 -0.04
CA ILE A 466 -4.33 26.66 0.65
C ILE A 466 -5.32 25.67 1.27
N GLY A 467 -6.31 26.16 2.03
CA GLY A 467 -7.32 25.31 2.67
C GLY A 467 -8.10 24.45 1.67
N SER A 468 -8.36 24.98 0.46
CA SER A 468 -8.97 24.21 -0.63
C SER A 468 -8.08 23.12 -1.23
N SER A 469 -6.75 23.28 -1.16
CA SER A 469 -5.79 22.35 -1.78
C SER A 469 -5.49 21.13 -0.91
N VAL A 470 -5.74 21.21 0.40
CA VAL A 470 -5.49 20.16 1.41
C VAL A 470 -6.72 19.24 1.58
N ALA A 471 -7.71 19.35 0.69
CA ALA A 471 -8.93 18.57 0.75
C ALA A 471 -8.68 17.07 0.49
N ASN A 472 -9.38 16.22 1.24
CA ASN A 472 -9.33 14.77 1.06
C ASN A 472 -9.80 14.37 -0.35
N ALA A 473 -9.14 13.38 -0.96
CA ALA A 473 -9.51 12.83 -2.27
C ALA A 473 -9.44 13.83 -3.45
N THR A 474 -8.50 14.79 -3.41
CA THR A 474 -8.29 15.75 -4.50
C THR A 474 -7.65 15.08 -5.72
N VAL A 475 -8.36 15.07 -6.85
CA VAL A 475 -7.89 14.59 -8.15
C VAL A 475 -7.74 15.72 -9.16
N THR A 476 -6.89 15.53 -10.17
CA THR A 476 -6.71 16.50 -11.26
C THR A 476 -7.45 16.03 -12.52
N ILE A 477 -8.41 16.82 -13.00
CA ILE A 477 -9.16 16.56 -14.24
C ILE A 477 -8.55 17.29 -15.43
N LEU A 478 -8.03 18.51 -15.24
CA LEU A 478 -7.37 19.31 -16.27
C LEU A 478 -6.12 19.98 -15.70
N GLN A 479 -5.02 19.95 -16.47
CA GLN A 479 -3.80 20.69 -16.20
C GLN A 479 -3.26 21.20 -17.54
N GLN A 480 -3.16 22.53 -17.71
CA GLN A 480 -2.72 23.12 -18.98
C GLN A 480 -2.11 24.53 -18.82
N GLU A 481 -0.99 24.75 -19.49
CA GLU A 481 -0.40 26.06 -19.75
C GLU A 481 -0.75 26.54 -21.16
N THR A 482 -1.10 27.81 -21.31
CA THR A 482 -1.42 28.39 -22.62
C THR A 482 -0.91 29.84 -22.76
N SER A 483 -0.54 30.18 -23.99
CA SER A 483 -0.20 31.54 -24.43
C SER A 483 -1.14 32.07 -25.52
N ALA A 484 -2.23 31.33 -25.79
CA ALA A 484 -3.23 31.66 -26.80
C ALA A 484 -4.65 31.40 -26.29
N ASP A 485 -5.64 31.99 -26.96
CA ASP A 485 -7.06 31.74 -26.69
C ASP A 485 -7.34 30.24 -26.65
N LEU A 486 -8.06 29.80 -25.62
CA LEU A 486 -8.28 28.39 -25.33
C LEU A 486 -9.77 28.06 -25.34
N SER A 487 -10.11 26.93 -25.96
CA SER A 487 -11.42 26.28 -25.84
C SER A 487 -11.18 24.80 -25.59
N VAL A 488 -11.48 24.32 -24.38
CA VAL A 488 -11.23 22.94 -23.97
C VAL A 488 -12.49 22.30 -23.41
N GLU A 489 -12.73 21.04 -23.80
CA GLU A 489 -13.81 20.22 -23.26
C GLU A 489 -13.30 19.42 -22.07
N VAL A 490 -14.09 19.40 -20.99
CA VAL A 490 -13.72 18.78 -19.73
C VAL A 490 -14.84 17.84 -19.25
N PRO A 491 -14.61 16.52 -19.19
CA PRO A 491 -15.59 15.59 -18.65
C PRO A 491 -15.61 15.70 -17.12
N ILE A 492 -16.78 16.02 -16.56
CA ILE A 492 -17.08 15.84 -15.14
C ILE A 492 -17.94 14.57 -15.03
N ASP A 493 -17.45 13.57 -14.31
CA ASP A 493 -18.10 12.27 -14.16
C ASP A 493 -18.83 12.11 -12.81
N ASP A 494 -19.52 10.97 -12.65
CA ASP A 494 -20.43 10.75 -11.51
C ASP A 494 -19.71 10.57 -10.17
N SER A 495 -18.39 10.31 -10.18
CA SER A 495 -17.60 10.18 -8.96
C SER A 495 -17.15 11.52 -8.37
N VAL A 496 -17.40 12.63 -9.08
CA VAL A 496 -17.00 13.98 -8.66
C VAL A 496 -18.04 14.58 -7.71
N PHE A 497 -17.62 14.88 -6.48
CA PHE A 497 -18.47 15.51 -5.46
C PHE A 497 -18.52 17.03 -5.59
N ASP A 498 -17.37 17.64 -5.88
CA ASP A 498 -17.20 19.07 -6.18
C ASP A 498 -16.01 19.26 -7.13
N CYS A 499 -15.97 20.39 -7.83
CA CYS A 499 -14.83 20.74 -8.67
C CYS A 499 -14.44 22.22 -8.54
N GLU A 500 -13.15 22.48 -8.64
CA GLU A 500 -12.57 23.82 -8.53
C GLU A 500 -11.71 24.13 -9.75
N LEU A 501 -12.09 25.19 -10.47
CA LEU A 501 -11.35 25.71 -11.60
C LEU A 501 -10.46 26.87 -11.15
N ARG A 502 -9.15 26.75 -11.40
CA ARG A 502 -8.15 27.77 -11.17
C ARG A 502 -7.59 28.28 -12.50
N ILE A 503 -7.52 29.60 -12.64
CA ILE A 503 -6.92 30.29 -13.78
C ILE A 503 -5.92 31.31 -13.23
N SER A 504 -4.64 31.07 -13.48
CA SER A 504 -3.54 31.99 -13.19
C SER A 504 -3.14 32.75 -14.46
N GLY A 505 -2.91 34.06 -14.32
CA GLY A 505 -2.63 35.02 -15.39
C GLY A 505 -3.80 35.96 -15.70
N GLN A 506 -3.53 37.09 -16.37
CA GLN A 506 -4.56 38.10 -16.70
C GLN A 506 -5.43 37.67 -17.90
N THR A 507 -6.73 37.51 -17.69
CA THR A 507 -7.70 37.10 -18.73
C THR A 507 -8.56 38.28 -19.19
N ASN A 508 -8.87 38.34 -20.49
CA ASN A 508 -9.81 39.31 -21.05
C ASN A 508 -11.27 38.81 -20.93
N THR A 509 -11.50 37.53 -21.23
CA THR A 509 -12.78 36.86 -21.06
C THR A 509 -12.55 35.43 -20.59
N ALA A 510 -13.40 34.90 -19.72
CA ALA A 510 -13.36 33.50 -19.33
C ALA A 510 -14.77 33.00 -19.01
N PHE A 511 -15.20 31.92 -19.66
CA PHE A 511 -16.51 31.32 -19.50
C PHE A 511 -16.38 29.82 -19.26
N PHE A 512 -17.07 29.30 -18.26
CA PHE A 512 -17.21 27.87 -18.03
C PHE A 512 -18.66 27.47 -18.26
N THR A 513 -18.92 26.57 -19.19
CA THR A 513 -20.29 26.22 -19.61
C THR A 513 -20.59 24.78 -19.27
N ASP A 514 -21.70 24.56 -18.55
CA ASP A 514 -22.13 23.24 -18.12
C ASP A 514 -22.84 22.45 -19.25
N PRO A 515 -23.08 21.15 -19.09
CA PRO A 515 -23.75 20.29 -20.07
C PRO A 515 -25.20 20.71 -20.36
N THR A 516 -25.83 21.52 -19.49
CA THR A 516 -27.18 22.05 -19.69
C THR A 516 -27.19 23.31 -20.57
N GLY A 517 -26.00 23.87 -20.84
CA GLY A 517 -25.80 25.10 -21.60
C GLY A 517 -25.80 26.36 -20.75
N LYS A 518 -25.80 26.26 -19.41
CA LYS A 518 -25.63 27.41 -18.53
C LYS A 518 -24.15 27.81 -18.54
N SER A 519 -23.90 29.10 -18.77
CA SER A 519 -22.55 29.66 -18.88
C SER A 519 -22.24 30.57 -17.69
N TYR A 520 -21.16 30.28 -16.98
CA TYR A 520 -20.65 31.04 -15.84
C TYR A 520 -19.57 32.01 -16.36
N ASP A 521 -19.80 33.32 -16.21
CA ASP A 521 -18.81 34.35 -16.52
C ASP A 521 -17.81 34.45 -15.36
N LEU A 522 -16.59 33.95 -15.57
CA LEU A 522 -15.55 33.94 -14.55
C LEU A 522 -14.97 35.33 -14.28
N MET A 523 -15.37 36.35 -15.05
CA MET A 523 -15.01 37.74 -14.82
C MET A 523 -16.03 38.49 -13.96
N ASP A 524 -17.22 37.92 -13.70
CA ASP A 524 -18.30 38.54 -12.93
C ASP A 524 -18.43 37.91 -11.54
N ARG A 525 -17.60 38.39 -10.59
CA ARG A 525 -17.64 37.98 -9.19
C ARG A 525 -19.05 38.04 -8.57
N ILE A 526 -19.79 39.11 -8.80
CA ILE A 526 -21.11 39.32 -8.18
C ILE A 526 -22.13 38.32 -8.77
N GLY A 527 -22.03 38.07 -10.08
CA GLY A 527 -22.81 37.03 -10.74
C GLY A 527 -22.55 35.66 -10.15
N LEU A 528 -21.27 35.27 -10.01
CA LEU A 528 -20.86 33.98 -9.45
C LEU A 528 -21.33 33.81 -7.99
N GLU A 529 -21.12 34.80 -7.12
CA GLU A 529 -21.55 34.75 -5.72
C GLU A 529 -23.09 34.68 -5.56
N ALA A 530 -23.85 35.07 -6.59
CA ALA A 530 -25.31 34.95 -6.60
C ALA A 530 -25.81 33.57 -7.08
N GLU A 531 -24.94 32.75 -7.68
CA GLU A 531 -25.29 31.42 -8.18
C GLU A 531 -25.34 30.40 -7.04
N SER A 532 -26.44 29.65 -6.97
CA SER A 532 -26.60 28.58 -5.98
C SER A 532 -25.61 27.45 -6.27
N GLY A 533 -24.85 27.04 -5.25
CA GLY A 533 -23.87 25.95 -5.38
C GLY A 533 -22.55 26.37 -6.03
N VAL A 534 -22.26 27.67 -6.13
CA VAL A 534 -20.99 28.21 -6.62
C VAL A 534 -20.32 28.98 -5.49
N GLU A 535 -19.04 28.71 -5.27
CA GLU A 535 -18.20 29.40 -4.28
C GLU A 535 -17.03 30.08 -4.99
N VAL A 536 -16.85 31.38 -4.72
CA VAL A 536 -15.69 32.13 -5.23
C VAL A 536 -14.58 32.05 -4.18
N ILE A 537 -13.57 31.22 -4.46
CA ILE A 537 -12.42 30.99 -3.57
C ILE A 537 -11.46 32.18 -3.63
N THR A 538 -11.10 32.60 -4.84
CA THR A 538 -10.33 33.85 -5.06
C THR A 538 -10.71 34.50 -6.38
N HIS A 539 -10.63 35.82 -6.44
CA HIS A 539 -10.98 36.58 -7.63
C HIS A 539 -10.17 37.88 -7.72
N THR A 540 -8.96 37.76 -8.24
CA THR A 540 -8.03 38.86 -8.51
C THR A 540 -7.81 39.04 -10.02
N ASP A 541 -7.05 40.07 -10.40
CA ASP A 541 -6.69 40.31 -11.81
C ASP A 541 -5.82 39.17 -12.37
N THR A 542 -4.99 38.55 -11.53
CA THR A 542 -3.99 37.54 -11.91
C THR A 542 -4.35 36.12 -11.48
N LEU A 543 -5.34 35.92 -10.62
CA LEU A 543 -5.77 34.60 -10.18
C LEU A 543 -7.29 34.56 -9.98
N LYS A 544 -7.92 33.55 -10.56
CA LYS A 544 -9.36 33.26 -10.40
C LYS A 544 -9.50 31.82 -9.98
N ALA A 545 -10.14 31.57 -8.84
CA ALA A 545 -10.48 30.23 -8.38
C ALA A 545 -11.96 30.19 -7.99
N VAL A 546 -12.71 29.31 -8.64
CA VAL A 546 -14.15 29.16 -8.46
C VAL A 546 -14.46 27.68 -8.28
N ARG A 547 -15.28 27.36 -7.29
CA ARG A 547 -15.68 25.99 -6.95
C ARG A 547 -17.17 25.80 -7.20
N TRP A 548 -17.53 24.64 -7.75
CA TRP A 548 -18.92 24.21 -7.94
C TRP A 548 -19.20 23.03 -7.01
N LEU A 549 -20.16 23.21 -6.12
CA LEU A 549 -20.65 22.16 -5.23
C LEU A 549 -21.66 21.31 -6.00
N SER A 550 -21.42 19.99 -6.07
CA SER A 550 -22.27 19.04 -6.80
C SER A 550 -22.47 19.41 -8.29
N PRO A 551 -21.38 19.51 -9.08
CA PRO A 551 -21.46 19.85 -10.49
C PRO A 551 -22.26 18.79 -11.26
N SER A 552 -23.02 19.22 -12.28
CA SER A 552 -23.73 18.26 -13.15
C SER A 552 -22.74 17.42 -13.96
N ALA A 553 -22.86 16.10 -13.89
CA ALA A 553 -22.09 15.18 -14.73
C ALA A 553 -22.32 15.43 -16.23
N GLY A 554 -21.26 15.34 -17.01
CA GLY A 554 -21.24 15.53 -18.46
C GLY A 554 -20.05 16.33 -18.96
N MET A 555 -20.08 16.70 -20.24
CA MET A 555 -19.02 17.50 -20.87
C MET A 555 -19.23 19.00 -20.60
N TRP A 556 -18.32 19.59 -19.83
CA TRP A 556 -18.23 21.04 -19.64
C TRP A 556 -17.28 21.64 -20.68
N VAL A 557 -17.42 22.93 -20.97
CA VAL A 557 -16.56 23.65 -21.92
C VAL A 557 -16.02 24.92 -21.28
N LEU A 558 -14.69 25.01 -21.19
CA LEU A 558 -13.98 26.21 -20.78
C LEU A 558 -13.53 26.99 -22.02
N THR A 559 -13.90 28.27 -22.10
CA THR A 559 -13.47 29.19 -23.17
C THR A 559 -12.82 30.43 -22.55
N THR A 560 -11.59 30.74 -22.94
CA THR A 560 -10.84 31.88 -22.40
C THR A 560 -10.12 32.66 -23.50
N THR A 561 -10.06 33.99 -23.34
CA THR A 561 -9.19 34.87 -24.15
C THR A 561 -8.18 35.58 -23.25
N LEU A 562 -6.92 35.61 -23.68
CA LEU A 562 -5.79 35.96 -22.81
C LEU A 562 -5.38 37.43 -22.97
N ALA A 563 -4.92 38.06 -21.89
CA ALA A 563 -4.31 39.40 -21.90
C ALA A 563 -2.77 39.37 -21.74
N ASP A 564 -2.25 38.32 -21.09
CA ASP A 564 -0.82 38.03 -20.86
C ASP A 564 -0.34 36.83 -21.72
N PRO A 565 0.94 36.74 -22.11
CA PRO A 565 1.52 35.57 -22.79
C PRO A 565 1.56 34.25 -22.01
N THR A 566 1.40 34.19 -20.68
CA THR A 566 1.47 32.90 -19.94
C THR A 566 0.37 32.72 -18.92
N HIS A 567 -0.47 31.70 -19.12
CA HIS A 567 -1.53 31.29 -18.19
C HIS A 567 -1.41 29.84 -17.80
N SER A 568 -1.74 29.53 -16.55
CA SER A 568 -1.92 28.16 -16.08
C SER A 568 -3.38 27.94 -15.70
N ILE A 569 -3.95 26.83 -16.16
CA ILE A 569 -5.34 26.44 -15.98
C ILE A 569 -5.34 25.04 -15.37
N THR A 570 -5.99 24.93 -14.22
CA THR A 570 -6.11 23.67 -13.48
C THR A 570 -7.57 23.46 -13.09
N LEU A 571 -8.13 22.29 -13.37
CA LEU A 571 -9.40 21.84 -12.80
C LEU A 571 -9.11 20.67 -11.87
N GLN A 572 -9.35 20.88 -10.57
CA GLN A 572 -9.29 19.87 -9.54
C GLN A 572 -10.69 19.49 -9.08
N ALA A 573 -10.83 18.32 -8.49
CA ALA A 573 -12.10 17.82 -7.98
C ALA A 573 -11.90 16.94 -6.75
N THR A 574 -12.87 16.94 -5.85
CA THR A 574 -13.00 15.88 -4.85
C THR A 574 -13.64 14.68 -5.52
N SER A 575 -12.91 13.57 -5.63
CA SER A 575 -13.37 12.36 -6.32
C SER A 575 -12.76 11.13 -5.68
N THR A 576 -13.57 10.12 -5.44
CA THR A 576 -13.05 8.82 -5.00
C THR A 576 -12.32 8.10 -6.11
N LEU A 577 -12.71 8.28 -7.39
CA LEU A 577 -12.05 7.65 -8.53
C LEU A 577 -10.77 8.40 -8.91
N ASP A 578 -9.65 7.69 -8.84
CA ASP A 578 -8.33 8.14 -9.27
C ASP A 578 -7.48 6.96 -9.77
N PHE A 579 -6.21 7.19 -10.09
CA PHE A 579 -5.26 6.14 -10.43
C PHE A 579 -3.88 6.42 -9.86
N LEU A 580 -3.15 5.34 -9.58
CA LEU A 580 -1.70 5.36 -9.32
C LEU A 580 -0.97 4.82 -10.55
N ASN A 581 0.27 5.30 -10.73
CA ASN A 581 1.13 4.82 -11.81
C ASN A 581 2.58 4.66 -11.39
N ASP A 582 3.24 3.64 -11.94
CA ASP A 582 4.68 3.41 -11.79
C ASP A 582 5.26 2.81 -13.09
N PHE A 583 6.53 3.09 -13.38
CA PHE A 583 7.21 2.57 -14.57
C PHE A 583 8.04 1.32 -14.24
N ALA A 584 7.90 0.29 -15.07
CA ALA A 584 8.64 -0.96 -14.94
C ALA A 584 9.28 -1.40 -16.26
N VAL A 585 10.35 -2.19 -16.16
CA VAL A 585 10.98 -2.89 -17.28
C VAL A 585 10.84 -4.40 -17.09
N LEU A 586 10.66 -5.13 -18.18
CA LEU A 586 10.74 -6.59 -18.12
C LEU A 586 12.21 -6.99 -18.02
N ASP A 587 12.62 -7.57 -16.89
CA ASP A 587 13.95 -8.14 -16.71
C ASP A 587 13.90 -9.65 -16.96
N PRO A 588 14.48 -10.13 -18.08
CA PRO A 588 14.49 -11.55 -18.42
C PRO A 588 15.67 -12.32 -17.78
N SER A 589 16.53 -11.67 -17.01
CA SER A 589 17.80 -12.25 -16.56
C SER A 589 17.58 -13.23 -15.39
N PRO A 590 18.39 -14.30 -15.25
CA PRO A 590 18.27 -15.23 -14.13
C PRO A 590 18.61 -14.55 -12.79
N PRO A 591 18.18 -15.10 -11.64
CA PRO A 591 17.43 -16.36 -11.46
C PRO A 591 15.93 -16.26 -11.80
N HIS A 592 15.29 -15.13 -11.50
CA HIS A 592 13.83 -14.99 -11.58
C HIS A 592 13.44 -13.86 -12.57
N PRO A 593 12.91 -14.18 -13.76
CA PRO A 593 12.38 -13.17 -14.69
C PRO A 593 11.12 -12.48 -14.13
N HIS A 594 11.05 -11.15 -14.17
CA HIS A 594 9.93 -10.38 -13.61
C HIS A 594 9.83 -8.96 -14.18
N TYR A 595 8.76 -8.23 -13.84
CA TYR A 595 8.65 -6.79 -14.06
C TYR A 595 9.36 -6.06 -12.93
N ARG A 596 10.41 -5.31 -13.27
CA ARG A 596 11.22 -4.55 -12.32
C ARG A 596 10.83 -3.07 -12.37
N PRO A 597 10.37 -2.46 -11.27
CA PRO A 597 10.21 -1.01 -11.18
C PRO A 597 11.53 -0.28 -11.43
N ILE A 598 11.47 0.88 -12.09
CA ILE A 598 12.66 1.73 -12.26
C ILE A 598 12.88 2.65 -11.07
N GLU A 599 14.13 3.02 -10.86
CA GLU A 599 14.48 4.10 -9.94
C GLU A 599 14.44 5.45 -10.66
N GLY A 600 13.81 6.44 -10.02
CA GLY A 600 13.79 7.81 -10.51
C GLY A 600 12.96 7.99 -11.79
N GLN A 601 13.44 8.85 -12.68
CA GLN A 601 12.71 9.24 -13.90
C GLN A 601 12.92 8.23 -15.06
N PRO A 602 11.90 7.99 -15.90
CA PRO A 602 11.99 7.07 -17.02
C PRO A 602 12.91 7.59 -18.13
N LEU A 603 13.49 6.69 -18.91
CA LEU A 603 14.34 7.05 -20.04
C LEU A 603 13.50 7.49 -21.24
N MET A 604 13.90 8.57 -21.91
CA MET A 604 13.26 9.01 -23.14
C MET A 604 13.42 7.98 -24.27
N ASN A 605 12.47 7.95 -25.20
CA ASN A 605 12.45 7.03 -26.34
C ASN A 605 12.59 5.53 -25.97
N THR A 606 12.30 5.17 -24.73
CA THR A 606 12.40 3.80 -24.21
C THR A 606 11.01 3.22 -24.03
N ILE A 607 10.90 1.89 -24.21
CA ILE A 607 9.65 1.15 -24.02
C ILE A 607 9.62 0.67 -22.58
N TYR A 608 8.54 0.99 -21.88
CA TYR A 608 8.29 0.58 -20.52
C TYR A 608 7.00 -0.25 -20.44
N TYR A 609 6.80 -0.88 -19.29
CA TYR A 609 5.50 -1.34 -18.83
C TYR A 609 5.03 -0.33 -17.79
N LEU A 610 3.96 0.39 -18.09
CA LEU A 610 3.33 1.30 -17.17
C LEU A 610 2.35 0.49 -16.31
N GLU A 611 2.66 0.38 -15.04
CA GLU A 611 1.74 -0.18 -14.06
C GLU A 611 0.69 0.88 -13.73
N ILE A 612 -0.59 0.52 -13.86
CA ILE A 612 -1.72 1.37 -13.46
C ILE A 612 -2.51 0.63 -12.39
N THR A 613 -2.74 1.27 -11.26
CA THR A 613 -3.65 0.81 -10.21
C THR A 613 -4.83 1.77 -10.15
N LEU A 614 -6.06 1.30 -10.33
CA LEU A 614 -7.25 2.13 -10.12
C LEU A 614 -7.52 2.26 -8.62
N VAL A 615 -7.93 3.45 -8.18
CA VAL A 615 -8.26 3.73 -6.79
C VAL A 615 -9.66 4.33 -6.75
N GLY A 616 -10.51 3.91 -5.81
CA GLY A 616 -11.82 4.55 -5.59
C GLY A 616 -13.06 3.68 -5.69
N HIS A 617 -14.21 4.37 -5.80
CA HIS A 617 -15.55 3.78 -5.84
C HIS A 617 -15.60 2.63 -6.85
N LEU A 618 -15.91 1.46 -6.29
CA LEU A 618 -15.99 0.11 -6.86
C LEU A 618 -15.43 -0.03 -8.28
N GLU A 619 -14.44 -0.91 -8.48
CA GLU A 619 -14.03 -1.32 -9.85
C GLU A 619 -15.22 -1.78 -10.71
N SER A 620 -16.37 -2.13 -10.10
CA SER A 620 -17.64 -2.40 -10.78
C SER A 620 -18.28 -1.21 -11.49
N ASP A 621 -17.93 0.04 -11.15
CA ASP A 621 -18.48 1.25 -11.75
C ASP A 621 -17.62 1.79 -12.90
N VAL A 622 -16.36 1.37 -13.01
CA VAL A 622 -15.52 1.64 -14.18
C VAL A 622 -15.82 0.59 -15.24
N ALA A 623 -16.63 0.96 -16.24
CA ALA A 623 -16.97 0.04 -17.32
C ALA A 623 -15.75 -0.33 -18.17
N VAL A 624 -14.90 0.66 -18.48
CA VAL A 624 -13.71 0.43 -19.31
C VAL A 624 -12.69 1.56 -19.13
N VAL A 625 -11.42 1.18 -19.05
CA VAL A 625 -10.29 2.10 -19.32
C VAL A 625 -10.10 2.12 -20.83
N SER A 626 -10.25 3.25 -21.49
CA SER A 626 -10.21 3.29 -22.97
C SER A 626 -8.79 3.47 -23.51
N ALA A 627 -8.04 4.40 -22.90
CA ALA A 627 -6.70 4.72 -23.36
C ALA A 627 -5.88 5.40 -22.25
N ILE A 628 -4.57 5.32 -22.42
CA ILE A 628 -3.59 6.11 -21.67
C ILE A 628 -2.94 7.08 -22.65
N GLN A 629 -2.96 8.35 -22.31
CA GLN A 629 -2.44 9.44 -23.12
C GLN A 629 -1.28 10.10 -22.41
N PHE A 630 -0.20 10.34 -23.14
CA PHE A 630 0.92 11.16 -22.67
C PHE A 630 0.74 12.55 -23.25
N VAL A 631 0.53 13.54 -22.38
CA VAL A 631 0.05 14.87 -22.76
C VAL A 631 1.07 15.91 -22.34
N ASP A 632 1.48 16.81 -23.22
CA ASP A 632 2.37 17.90 -22.81
C ASP A 632 1.65 18.93 -21.93
N LYS A 633 2.43 19.85 -21.36
CA LYS A 633 1.89 20.96 -20.55
C LYS A 633 0.91 21.87 -21.30
N THR A 634 0.87 21.85 -22.64
CA THR A 634 -0.10 22.62 -23.43
C THR A 634 -1.37 21.85 -23.77
N GLY A 635 -1.55 20.65 -23.23
CA GLY A 635 -2.73 19.81 -23.44
C GLY A 635 -2.68 18.98 -24.74
N VAL A 636 -1.58 19.01 -25.48
CA VAL A 636 -1.43 18.24 -26.72
C VAL A 636 -1.06 16.80 -26.40
N VAL A 637 -1.82 15.85 -26.95
CA VAL A 637 -1.54 14.42 -26.85
C VAL A 637 -0.32 14.08 -27.71
N LEU A 638 0.79 13.74 -27.07
CA LEU A 638 2.03 13.34 -27.73
C LEU A 638 1.99 11.88 -28.19
N ARG A 639 1.37 11.04 -27.37
CA ARG A 639 1.25 9.59 -27.54
C ARG A 639 -0.05 9.10 -26.92
N GLU A 640 -0.60 8.03 -27.48
CA GLU A 640 -1.81 7.37 -26.98
C GLU A 640 -1.63 5.86 -27.10
N VAL A 641 -1.85 5.16 -25.99
CA VAL A 641 -1.85 3.69 -25.91
C VAL A 641 -3.29 3.24 -25.69
N TYR A 642 -3.86 2.56 -26.69
CA TYR A 642 -5.20 2.00 -26.59
C TYR A 642 -5.21 0.78 -25.66
N TYR A 643 -6.10 0.77 -24.68
CA TYR A 643 -6.23 -0.33 -23.70
C TYR A 643 -7.69 -0.75 -23.47
N PRO A 644 -8.46 -1.15 -24.51
CA PRO A 644 -9.90 -1.37 -24.38
C PRO A 644 -10.24 -2.74 -23.78
N PHE A 645 -9.78 -3.01 -22.55
CA PHE A 645 -10.12 -4.22 -21.79
C PHE A 645 -10.84 -3.84 -20.50
N ASP A 646 -11.55 -4.81 -19.92
CA ASP A 646 -12.29 -4.63 -18.66
C ASP A 646 -11.39 -4.02 -17.59
N ALA A 647 -11.98 -3.13 -16.77
CA ALA A 647 -11.26 -2.53 -15.67
C ALA A 647 -10.73 -3.63 -14.74
N LYS A 648 -9.41 -3.66 -14.60
CA LYS A 648 -8.73 -4.45 -13.57
C LYS A 648 -8.20 -3.49 -12.54
N ASP A 649 -8.23 -3.91 -11.29
CA ASP A 649 -7.68 -3.17 -10.15
C ASP A 649 -6.24 -2.72 -10.44
N GLN A 650 -5.46 -3.60 -11.11
CA GLN A 650 -4.09 -3.36 -11.51
C GLN A 650 -3.77 -3.95 -12.88
N ALA A 651 -2.98 -3.25 -13.68
CA ALA A 651 -2.54 -3.72 -14.99
C ALA A 651 -1.16 -3.17 -15.39
N TYR A 652 -0.33 -4.04 -15.99
CA TYR A 652 0.87 -3.64 -16.70
C TYR A 652 0.56 -3.37 -18.17
N ILE A 653 0.82 -2.15 -18.61
CA ILE A 653 0.49 -1.67 -19.96
C ILE A 653 1.79 -1.34 -20.66
N ARG A 654 2.13 -2.15 -21.67
CA ARG A 654 3.31 -1.91 -22.49
C ARG A 654 3.14 -0.60 -23.26
N THR A 655 4.07 0.33 -23.07
CA THR A 655 4.08 1.62 -23.75
C THR A 655 4.62 1.49 -25.18
N ASP A 656 4.36 2.50 -26.00
CA ASP A 656 5.27 2.86 -27.10
C ASP A 656 6.50 3.59 -26.53
N PRO A 657 7.57 3.79 -27.33
CA PRO A 657 8.68 4.64 -26.93
C PRO A 657 8.16 5.98 -26.38
N LEU A 658 8.53 6.28 -25.13
CA LEU A 658 8.06 7.47 -24.41
C LEU A 658 8.44 8.75 -25.17
N PRO A 659 7.65 9.84 -25.03
CA PRO A 659 8.01 11.15 -25.57
C PRO A 659 9.41 11.60 -25.11
N ASP A 660 10.04 12.46 -25.92
CA ASP A 660 11.35 13.07 -25.67
C ASP A 660 11.26 14.44 -24.98
N GLN A 661 10.07 14.82 -24.55
CA GLN A 661 9.77 16.05 -23.83
C GLN A 661 8.89 15.75 -22.61
N PRO A 662 8.84 16.63 -21.60
CA PRO A 662 8.00 16.43 -20.41
C PRO A 662 6.52 16.21 -20.74
N PHE A 663 5.85 15.36 -19.96
CA PHE A 663 4.45 15.00 -20.16
C PHE A 663 3.74 14.62 -18.85
N TYR A 664 2.43 14.81 -18.82
CA TYR A 664 1.53 14.20 -17.84
C TYR A 664 0.98 12.87 -18.38
N ILE A 665 0.69 11.94 -17.49
CA ILE A 665 -0.07 10.74 -17.81
C ILE A 665 -1.54 11.06 -17.63
N ARG A 666 -2.35 10.80 -18.66
CA ARG A 666 -3.80 11.03 -18.64
C ARG A 666 -4.52 9.74 -18.94
N VAL A 667 -5.30 9.27 -17.99
CA VAL A 667 -6.14 8.07 -18.15
C VAL A 667 -7.55 8.51 -18.50
N VAL A 668 -8.13 7.87 -19.52
CA VAL A 668 -9.50 8.15 -19.97
C VAL A 668 -10.30 6.87 -20.10
N GLY A 669 -11.57 6.93 -19.72
CA GLY A 669 -12.45 5.78 -19.76
C GLY A 669 -13.92 6.15 -19.69
N PHE A 670 -14.76 5.13 -19.49
CA PHE A 670 -16.19 5.29 -19.27
C PHE A 670 -16.62 4.60 -17.98
N LEU A 671 -17.57 5.21 -17.28
CA LEU A 671 -18.26 4.61 -16.15
C LEU A 671 -19.44 3.75 -16.62
N GLY A 672 -19.99 2.92 -15.74
CA GLY A 672 -21.19 2.10 -15.99
C GLY A 672 -22.42 2.93 -16.37
N SER A 673 -22.47 4.20 -15.96
CA SER A 673 -23.48 5.19 -16.37
C SER A 673 -23.39 5.59 -17.86
N GLY A 674 -22.26 5.33 -18.51
CA GLY A 674 -21.94 5.81 -19.85
C GLY A 674 -21.25 7.18 -19.86
N ASN A 675 -21.08 7.83 -18.72
CA ASN A 675 -20.32 9.08 -18.62
C ASN A 675 -18.82 8.82 -18.84
N ARG A 676 -18.17 9.75 -19.54
CA ARG A 676 -16.73 9.73 -19.74
C ARG A 676 -16.04 10.26 -18.50
N TRP A 677 -14.96 9.62 -18.08
CA TRP A 677 -14.08 10.13 -17.02
C TRP A 677 -12.67 10.35 -17.55
N MET A 678 -11.94 11.24 -16.88
CA MET A 678 -10.56 11.60 -17.21
C MET A 678 -9.83 12.03 -15.94
N ARG A 679 -8.62 11.50 -15.73
CA ARG A 679 -7.73 11.88 -14.63
C ARG A 679 -6.32 12.12 -15.17
N TYR A 680 -5.64 13.12 -14.64
CA TYR A 680 -4.23 13.42 -14.89
C TYR A 680 -3.38 12.93 -13.71
N SER A 681 -2.15 12.49 -13.99
CA SER A 681 -1.14 12.32 -12.95
C SER A 681 -0.90 13.65 -12.26
N GLY A 682 -0.76 13.61 -10.93
CA GLY A 682 -0.50 14.81 -10.13
C GLY A 682 0.87 15.45 -10.41
N VAL A 683 1.79 14.69 -10.99
CA VAL A 683 3.19 15.07 -11.25
C VAL A 683 3.49 15.00 -12.76
N GLU A 684 4.26 15.98 -13.26
CA GLU A 684 4.82 15.95 -14.61
C GLU A 684 5.99 14.97 -14.67
N VAL A 685 5.97 14.05 -15.63
CA VAL A 685 7.04 13.10 -15.89
C VAL A 685 8.08 13.74 -16.80
N TRP A 686 9.34 13.69 -16.37
CA TRP A 686 10.47 14.26 -17.09
C TRP A 686 11.34 13.14 -17.64
N PRO A 687 11.16 12.71 -18.90
CA PRO A 687 11.94 11.63 -19.45
C PRO A 687 13.40 12.06 -19.64
N VAL A 688 14.35 11.19 -19.25
CA VAL A 688 15.78 11.50 -19.14
C VAL A 688 16.63 10.59 -20.05
N GLU A 689 17.90 10.92 -20.27
CA GLU A 689 18.84 10.03 -20.97
C GLU A 689 19.89 9.43 -20.02
N THR A 690 19.69 9.57 -18.71
CA THR A 690 20.61 9.08 -17.68
C THR A 690 19.86 8.14 -16.75
N GLY A 691 20.39 6.94 -16.54
CA GLY A 691 19.91 6.02 -15.51
C GLY A 691 20.79 6.13 -14.27
N VAL A 692 20.16 6.17 -13.09
CA VAL A 692 20.85 6.02 -11.81
C VAL A 692 20.16 4.90 -11.06
N ASP A 693 20.79 3.73 -11.02
CA ASP A 693 20.31 2.59 -10.27
C ASP A 693 21.15 2.44 -8.99
N LEU A 694 20.52 2.16 -7.85
CA LEU A 694 21.24 1.82 -6.63
C LEU A 694 21.91 0.45 -6.81
N TYR A 695 23.23 0.40 -6.59
CA TYR A 695 24.05 -0.80 -6.65
C TYR A 695 24.70 -1.02 -5.27
N ALA A 696 23.90 -1.22 -4.23
CA ALA A 696 24.46 -1.30 -2.88
C ALA A 696 25.38 -2.53 -2.73
N THR A 697 26.52 -2.36 -2.03
CA THR A 697 27.47 -3.43 -1.70
C THR A 697 27.18 -4.06 -0.33
N SER A 698 26.26 -3.49 0.45
CA SER A 698 25.75 -4.06 1.70
C SER A 698 24.22 -4.14 1.62
N GLU A 699 23.68 -5.26 2.10
CA GLU A 699 22.29 -5.67 1.89
C GLU A 699 21.26 -4.65 2.37
N GLU A 700 21.52 -3.93 3.47
CA GLU A 700 20.55 -3.01 4.10
C GLU A 700 21.29 -1.87 4.79
N LEU A 701 21.98 -1.04 3.97
CA LEU A 701 22.83 0.09 4.34
C LEU A 701 22.62 0.57 5.79
N SER A 702 23.49 0.13 6.68
CA SER A 702 23.35 0.37 8.13
C SER A 702 24.70 0.27 8.83
N ALA A 703 24.83 0.92 9.98
CA ALA A 703 26.02 0.83 10.83
C ALA A 703 25.71 1.17 12.29
N HIS A 704 26.60 0.78 13.20
CA HIS A 704 26.56 1.19 14.59
C HIS A 704 27.08 2.63 14.77
N PRO A 705 26.70 3.34 15.85
CA PRO A 705 27.29 4.64 16.20
C PRO A 705 28.82 4.61 16.24
N GLY A 706 29.45 5.54 15.53
CA GLY A 706 30.91 5.64 15.37
C GLY A 706 31.51 4.79 14.26
N GLU A 707 30.70 4.01 13.54
CA GLU A 707 31.14 3.20 12.40
C GLU A 707 30.78 3.86 11.05
N SER A 708 31.34 3.27 9.98
CA SER A 708 31.09 3.68 8.61
C SER A 708 30.54 2.51 7.80
N ALA A 709 29.67 2.82 6.84
CA ALA A 709 29.25 1.89 5.81
C ALA A 709 29.31 2.57 4.43
N THR A 710 29.31 1.76 3.37
CA THR A 710 29.37 2.24 1.99
C THR A 710 28.18 1.71 1.19
N ALA A 711 27.75 2.52 0.22
CA ALA A 711 26.80 2.12 -0.81
C ALA A 711 27.38 2.50 -2.17
N ASN A 712 27.22 1.63 -3.17
CA ASN A 712 27.57 1.98 -4.54
C ASN A 712 26.30 2.33 -5.33
N PHE A 713 26.45 3.21 -6.30
CA PHE A 713 25.39 3.65 -7.20
C PHE A 713 25.88 3.44 -8.62
N LEU A 714 25.12 2.73 -9.44
CA LEU A 714 25.43 2.52 -10.84
C LEU A 714 24.82 3.65 -11.67
N VAL A 715 25.67 4.53 -12.17
CA VAL A 715 25.28 5.63 -13.06
C VAL A 715 25.53 5.20 -14.50
N THR A 716 24.49 5.19 -15.33
CA THR A 716 24.58 4.79 -16.74
C THR A 716 24.13 5.92 -17.66
N ASN A 717 24.95 6.25 -18.66
CA ASN A 717 24.60 7.25 -19.67
C ASN A 717 23.98 6.60 -20.91
N TYR A 718 22.73 6.92 -21.22
CA TYR A 718 22.06 6.52 -22.47
C TYR A 718 21.99 7.65 -23.51
N GLY A 719 22.41 8.85 -23.14
CA GLY A 719 22.37 10.07 -23.94
C GLY A 719 23.67 10.37 -24.66
N ILE A 720 23.89 11.67 -24.89
CA ILE A 720 25.13 12.17 -25.47
C ILE A 720 26.31 11.95 -24.52
N GLU A 721 27.48 11.67 -25.08
CA GLU A 721 28.70 11.57 -24.30
C GLU A 721 28.98 12.90 -23.58
N SER A 722 29.15 12.85 -22.27
CA SER A 722 29.19 14.05 -21.44
C SER A 722 29.95 13.79 -20.14
N TYR A 723 30.32 14.88 -19.47
CA TYR A 723 30.66 14.79 -18.06
C TYR A 723 29.38 14.83 -17.23
N PHE A 724 29.34 13.99 -16.20
CA PHE A 724 28.29 13.91 -15.21
C PHE A 724 28.83 14.41 -13.89
N THR A 725 28.12 15.36 -13.27
CA THR A 725 28.33 15.76 -11.88
C THR A 725 27.48 14.87 -11.00
N ILE A 726 28.08 14.29 -9.97
CA ILE A 726 27.41 13.42 -9.01
C ILE A 726 27.32 14.14 -7.67
N THR A 727 26.10 14.38 -7.20
CA THR A 727 25.80 15.04 -5.93
C THR A 727 25.02 14.12 -5.02
N GLY A 728 25.28 14.23 -3.72
CA GLY A 728 24.72 13.35 -2.71
C GLY A 728 24.27 14.21 -1.55
N ILE A 729 23.02 14.05 -1.15
CA ILE A 729 22.41 14.80 -0.06
C ILE A 729 21.81 13.82 0.93
N ASP A 730 21.77 14.21 2.19
CA ASP A 730 21.39 13.35 3.30
C ASP A 730 20.91 14.23 4.45
N ASP A 731 19.72 13.93 4.97
CA ASP A 731 18.97 14.75 5.92
C ASP A 731 19.59 14.80 7.33
N LEU A 732 20.26 13.71 7.76
CA LEU A 732 21.02 13.63 9.01
C LEU A 732 22.54 13.84 8.85
N TYR A 733 23.02 14.17 7.65
CA TYR A 733 24.43 14.46 7.33
C TYR A 733 25.41 13.30 7.67
N PHE A 734 24.96 12.06 7.62
CA PHE A 734 25.77 10.84 7.68
C PHE A 734 26.62 10.67 6.43
N LEU A 735 26.12 11.05 5.25
CA LEU A 735 26.90 11.04 4.01
C LEU A 735 28.11 11.98 4.12
N LYS A 736 29.33 11.46 3.95
CA LYS A 736 30.58 12.24 4.09
C LYS A 736 31.20 12.64 2.77
N PHE A 737 31.28 11.71 1.82
CA PHE A 737 31.77 11.99 0.49
C PHE A 737 31.31 10.92 -0.50
N MET A 738 31.44 11.25 -1.79
CA MET A 738 31.20 10.34 -2.89
C MET A 738 32.34 10.39 -3.89
N VAL A 739 32.70 9.23 -4.45
CA VAL A 739 33.79 9.10 -5.42
C VAL A 739 33.39 8.16 -6.56
N PRO A 740 33.51 8.57 -7.83
CA PRO A 740 33.85 9.92 -8.29
C PRO A 740 32.66 10.89 -8.15
N ASN A 741 32.92 12.17 -7.84
CA ASN A 741 31.90 13.23 -7.86
C ASN A 741 31.75 13.90 -9.25
N ARG A 742 32.62 13.54 -10.20
CA ARG A 742 32.56 13.96 -11.60
C ARG A 742 33.18 12.89 -12.49
N VAL A 743 32.47 12.48 -13.54
CA VAL A 743 32.87 11.37 -14.40
C VAL A 743 32.49 11.63 -15.85
N PHE A 744 33.33 11.21 -16.81
CA PHE A 744 32.95 11.22 -18.23
C PHE A 744 32.33 9.87 -18.58
N LEU A 745 31.14 9.87 -19.18
CA LEU A 745 30.48 8.65 -19.63
C LEU A 745 30.15 8.77 -21.12
N SER A 746 30.62 7.80 -21.88
CA SER A 746 30.22 7.58 -23.27
C SER A 746 28.80 7.03 -23.32
N ASN A 747 28.20 6.98 -24.51
CA ASN A 747 26.90 6.34 -24.69
C ASN A 747 26.95 4.85 -24.32
N ASN A 748 25.99 4.40 -23.50
CA ASN A 748 25.91 3.09 -22.85
C ASN A 748 27.08 2.74 -21.92
N GLU A 749 27.84 3.73 -21.46
CA GLU A 749 28.85 3.52 -20.43
C GLU A 749 28.24 3.67 -19.03
N SER A 750 28.63 2.78 -18.13
CA SER A 750 28.23 2.79 -16.73
C SER A 750 29.44 2.95 -15.81
N VAL A 751 29.24 3.58 -14.66
CA VAL A 751 30.26 3.70 -13.61
C VAL A 751 29.64 3.48 -12.24
N GLU A 752 30.39 2.82 -11.35
CA GLU A 752 30.05 2.73 -9.94
C GLU A 752 30.53 4.00 -9.21
N VAL A 753 29.63 4.63 -8.48
CA VAL A 753 29.90 5.74 -7.56
C VAL A 753 29.77 5.22 -6.14
N GLU A 754 30.87 5.25 -5.38
CA GLU A 754 30.88 4.87 -3.98
C GLU A 754 30.50 6.08 -3.11
N ALA A 755 29.48 5.91 -2.27
CA ALA A 755 29.08 6.84 -1.22
C ALA A 755 29.51 6.28 0.14
N GLN A 756 30.25 7.08 0.92
CA GLN A 756 30.66 6.72 2.27
C GLN A 756 29.84 7.46 3.31
N PHE A 757 29.23 6.68 4.21
CA PHE A 757 28.44 7.15 5.33
C PHE A 757 29.21 6.97 6.64
N PHE A 758 29.02 7.88 7.58
CA PHE A 758 29.57 7.78 8.93
C PHE A 758 28.53 8.19 9.94
N VAL A 759 28.25 7.28 10.88
CA VAL A 759 27.26 7.49 11.94
C VAL A 759 27.94 8.19 13.13
N PRO A 760 27.46 9.37 13.55
CA PRO A 760 27.95 10.04 14.76
C PRO A 760 27.85 9.16 16.02
N LEU A 761 28.73 9.39 17.00
CA LEU A 761 28.72 8.63 18.26
C LEU A 761 27.48 8.87 19.12
N ASP A 762 26.83 10.01 18.92
CA ASP A 762 25.61 10.45 19.60
C ASP A 762 24.34 10.13 18.80
N ALA A 763 24.46 9.47 17.65
CA ALA A 763 23.30 8.97 16.92
C ALA A 763 22.55 7.93 17.77
N THR A 764 21.23 8.01 17.76
CA THR A 764 20.36 7.12 18.51
C THR A 764 19.96 5.92 17.67
N HIS A 765 19.81 4.77 18.32
CA HIS A 765 19.30 3.58 17.67
C HIS A 765 17.91 3.83 17.05
N GLY A 766 17.69 3.30 15.85
CA GLY A 766 16.43 3.44 15.13
C GLY A 766 16.38 4.65 14.21
N GLN A 767 17.29 5.62 14.34
CA GLN A 767 17.37 6.74 13.41
C GLN A 767 17.58 6.25 11.98
N VAL A 768 16.82 6.82 11.05
CA VAL A 768 16.92 6.53 9.62
C VAL A 768 17.28 7.81 8.86
N SER A 769 18.39 7.77 8.14
CA SER A 769 18.81 8.85 7.24
C SER A 769 18.36 8.56 5.83
N THR A 770 17.74 9.53 5.15
CA THR A 770 17.35 9.40 3.75
C THR A 770 18.38 10.08 2.86
N ALA A 771 19.18 9.25 2.19
CA ALA A 771 20.24 9.67 1.30
C ALA A 771 19.77 9.64 -0.16
N ILE A 772 20.07 10.70 -0.90
CA ILE A 772 19.70 10.84 -2.31
C ILE A 772 20.96 11.11 -3.11
N VAL A 773 21.23 10.24 -4.08
CA VAL A 773 22.33 10.41 -5.03
C VAL A 773 21.77 10.80 -6.38
N THR A 774 22.28 11.90 -6.90
CA THR A 774 21.81 12.54 -8.14
C THR A 774 22.96 12.59 -9.14
N ALA A 775 22.67 12.18 -10.38
CA ALA A 775 23.58 12.35 -11.51
C ALA A 775 23.01 13.38 -12.49
N ARG A 776 23.83 14.37 -12.86
CA ARG A 776 23.45 15.45 -13.78
C ARG A 776 24.47 15.59 -14.91
N SER A 777 23.98 15.60 -16.15
CA SER A 777 24.82 15.88 -17.32
C SER A 777 25.24 17.35 -17.39
N GLU A 778 26.51 17.63 -17.68
CA GLU A 778 27.03 18.99 -17.87
C GLU A 778 26.68 19.61 -19.22
N LEU A 779 26.33 18.79 -20.22
CA LEU A 779 25.89 19.26 -21.54
C LEU A 779 24.37 19.40 -21.64
N GLN A 780 23.63 18.53 -20.95
CA GLN A 780 22.17 18.57 -20.86
C GLN A 780 21.78 18.75 -19.40
N THR A 781 21.81 19.97 -18.93
CA THR A 781 21.66 20.30 -17.50
C THR A 781 20.28 20.01 -16.92
N GLN A 782 19.30 19.67 -17.76
CA GLN A 782 17.95 19.21 -17.38
C GLN A 782 17.85 17.66 -17.30
N ASN A 783 18.86 16.94 -17.78
CA ASN A 783 18.95 15.48 -17.72
C ASN A 783 19.52 15.08 -16.36
N VAL A 784 18.61 14.88 -15.41
CA VAL A 784 18.88 14.64 -14.00
C VAL A 784 18.12 13.39 -13.57
N ASN A 785 18.82 12.43 -12.99
CA ASN A 785 18.18 11.26 -12.40
C ASN A 785 18.78 10.96 -11.03
N SER A 786 18.00 10.32 -10.16
CA SER A 786 18.35 10.12 -8.76
C SER A 786 17.88 8.77 -8.23
N ALA A 787 18.66 8.24 -7.30
CA ALA A 787 18.30 7.08 -6.50
C ALA A 787 18.27 7.45 -5.01
N ILE A 788 17.32 6.86 -4.27
CA ILE A 788 17.19 7.05 -2.82
C ILE A 788 17.64 5.78 -2.11
N ALA A 789 18.36 5.97 -1.00
CA ALA A 789 18.75 4.93 -0.07
C ALA A 789 18.38 5.35 1.35
N HIS A 790 17.97 4.39 2.17
CA HIS A 790 17.73 4.59 3.59
C HIS A 790 18.90 4.01 4.38
N PHE A 791 19.49 4.81 5.26
CA PHE A 791 20.59 4.43 6.14
C PHE A 791 20.06 4.24 7.56
N ILE A 792 20.19 3.04 8.13
CA ILE A 792 19.63 2.72 9.45
C ILE A 792 20.73 2.69 10.52
N VAL A 793 20.49 3.34 11.66
CA VAL A 793 21.38 3.29 12.83
C VAL A 793 21.09 2.07 13.69
N LEU A 794 22.03 1.13 13.70
CA LEU A 794 21.92 -0.13 14.45
C LEU A 794 22.19 0.06 15.94
N SER A 795 21.59 -0.79 16.76
CA SER A 795 21.85 -0.82 18.21
C SER A 795 23.29 -1.27 18.47
N SER A 796 23.98 -0.64 19.40
CA SER A 796 25.31 -1.11 19.86
C SER A 796 25.23 -2.34 20.78
N VAL A 797 24.02 -2.75 21.16
CA VAL A 797 23.72 -3.85 22.07
C VAL A 797 22.91 -4.91 21.33
N VAL A 798 23.41 -6.15 21.30
CA VAL A 798 22.64 -7.31 20.84
C VAL A 798 21.83 -7.84 22.02
N ASP A 799 20.51 -7.87 21.88
CA ASP A 799 19.57 -8.33 22.89
C ASP A 799 18.50 -9.23 22.27
N LEU A 800 18.36 -10.41 22.84
CA LEU A 800 17.34 -11.40 22.46
C LEU A 800 16.39 -11.70 23.63
N SER A 801 16.54 -11.00 24.76
CA SER A 801 15.74 -11.25 25.95
C SER A 801 14.46 -10.43 25.93
N LEU A 802 13.33 -11.10 26.18
CA LEU A 802 12.03 -10.45 26.28
C LEU A 802 11.98 -9.53 27.52
N PRO A 803 11.40 -8.34 27.43
CA PRO A 803 11.09 -7.51 28.59
C PRO A 803 10.32 -8.27 29.66
N THR A 804 10.67 -8.07 30.92
CA THR A 804 9.88 -8.60 32.03
C THR A 804 8.65 -7.73 32.26
N CYS A 805 7.51 -8.37 32.46
CA CYS A 805 6.25 -7.72 32.78
C CYS A 805 5.70 -8.25 34.11
N THR A 806 5.39 -7.34 35.05
CA THR A 806 4.85 -7.72 36.36
C THR A 806 3.64 -6.88 36.75
N LEU A 807 2.48 -7.53 36.89
CA LEU A 807 1.26 -6.91 37.38
C LEU A 807 1.33 -6.73 38.91
N THR A 808 1.10 -5.50 39.40
CA THR A 808 1.29 -5.13 40.81
C THR A 808 -0.01 -5.03 41.61
N ASN A 809 -1.15 -5.02 40.92
CA ASN A 809 -2.48 -5.01 41.51
C ASN A 809 -3.40 -6.06 40.83
N THR A 810 -4.53 -6.35 41.43
CA THR A 810 -5.56 -7.21 40.83
C THR A 810 -6.79 -6.37 40.55
N PRO A 811 -7.04 -5.96 39.29
CA PRO A 811 -8.27 -5.26 38.95
C PRO A 811 -9.49 -6.17 39.20
N ASP A 812 -10.64 -5.55 39.42
CA ASP A 812 -11.88 -6.26 39.73
C ASP A 812 -13.08 -5.56 39.07
N CYS A 813 -13.83 -6.32 38.28
CA CYS A 813 -15.08 -5.90 37.64
C CYS A 813 -16.30 -6.65 38.19
N THR A 814 -16.18 -7.34 39.33
CA THR A 814 -17.27 -8.09 39.94
C THR A 814 -18.52 -7.22 40.10
N GLY A 815 -19.64 -7.67 39.53
CA GLY A 815 -20.92 -6.93 39.54
C GLY A 815 -21.08 -5.87 38.45
N TYR A 816 -20.07 -5.68 37.59
CA TYR A 816 -20.08 -4.73 36.46
C TYR A 816 -19.72 -5.40 35.12
N LEU A 817 -19.83 -6.73 35.01
CA LEU A 817 -19.52 -7.47 33.78
C LEU A 817 -20.75 -7.69 32.87
N THR A 818 -21.90 -7.11 33.21
CA THR A 818 -23.15 -7.28 32.45
C THR A 818 -23.42 -6.11 31.50
N ASN A 819 -23.97 -6.41 30.32
CA ASN A 819 -24.37 -5.40 29.34
C ASN A 819 -25.35 -4.37 29.94
N GLY A 820 -25.06 -3.08 29.73
CA GLY A 820 -25.84 -1.95 30.28
C GLY A 820 -25.42 -1.48 31.68
N VAL A 821 -24.57 -2.22 32.40
CA VAL A 821 -24.01 -1.82 33.72
C VAL A 821 -22.49 -1.64 33.67
N CYS A 822 -21.82 -2.27 32.69
CA CYS A 822 -20.36 -2.31 32.61
C CYS A 822 -19.67 -0.95 32.46
N SER A 823 -20.33 0.03 31.84
CA SER A 823 -19.82 1.41 31.74
C SER A 823 -19.88 2.18 33.07
N GLY A 824 -20.49 1.60 34.10
CA GLY A 824 -20.59 2.17 35.44
C GLY A 824 -19.32 2.05 36.28
N LEU A 825 -18.32 1.27 35.84
CA LEU A 825 -17.04 1.13 36.54
C LEU A 825 -15.87 1.03 35.55
N ASN A 826 -14.86 1.87 35.78
CA ASN A 826 -13.55 1.73 35.17
C ASN A 826 -12.62 1.00 36.14
N TRP A 827 -11.80 0.10 35.61
CA TRP A 827 -10.78 -0.65 36.34
C TRP A 827 -9.40 -0.16 35.93
N THR A 828 -8.41 -0.41 36.79
CA THR A 828 -7.01 0.00 36.57
C THR A 828 -6.07 -1.17 36.78
N ALA A 829 -5.14 -1.40 35.85
CA ALA A 829 -4.01 -2.31 36.02
C ALA A 829 -2.70 -1.50 36.13
N ASN A 830 -1.96 -1.75 37.21
CA ASN A 830 -0.66 -1.16 37.47
C ASN A 830 0.41 -2.20 37.17
N VAL A 831 1.23 -1.94 36.15
CA VAL A 831 2.25 -2.88 35.67
C VAL A 831 3.63 -2.27 35.78
N ILE A 832 4.63 -3.10 36.10
CA ILE A 832 6.04 -2.75 36.00
C ILE A 832 6.65 -3.54 34.86
N PHE A 833 7.15 -2.83 33.86
CA PHE A 833 8.00 -3.35 32.81
C PHE A 833 9.47 -3.10 33.13
N ARG A 834 10.32 -4.04 32.77
CA ARG A 834 11.77 -3.86 32.86
C ARG A 834 12.46 -4.70 31.79
N ASP A 835 13.29 -4.03 31.00
CA ASP A 835 14.30 -4.68 30.20
C ASP A 835 15.70 -4.23 30.65
N SER A 836 16.66 -5.15 30.67
CA SER A 836 18.03 -4.85 31.12
C SER A 836 19.09 -4.95 30.03
N GLY A 837 18.69 -5.38 28.82
CA GLY A 837 19.56 -5.46 27.66
C GLY A 837 19.52 -4.16 26.87
N SER A 838 18.69 -4.12 25.82
CA SER A 838 18.54 -2.99 24.90
C SER A 838 17.68 -1.85 25.47
N GLY A 839 16.98 -2.10 26.57
CA GLY A 839 16.10 -1.15 27.26
C GLY A 839 14.72 -1.05 26.60
N LEU A 840 13.75 -0.54 27.35
CA LEU A 840 12.35 -0.44 26.91
C LEU A 840 12.14 0.79 26.01
N TYR A 841 11.44 0.61 24.89
CA TYR A 841 11.15 1.68 23.92
C TYR A 841 9.67 2.05 23.86
N SER A 842 8.78 1.07 23.94
CA SER A 842 7.34 1.32 23.90
C SER A 842 6.57 0.46 24.90
N VAL A 843 5.42 0.97 25.29
CA VAL A 843 4.41 0.25 26.07
C VAL A 843 3.06 0.52 25.41
N HIS A 844 2.33 -0.54 25.09
CA HIS A 844 1.00 -0.46 24.50
C HIS A 844 0.11 -1.58 25.04
N SER A 845 -1.17 -1.54 24.69
CA SER A 845 -2.15 -2.51 25.15
C SER A 845 -3.13 -2.89 24.05
N GLU A 846 -3.77 -4.03 24.25
CA GLU A 846 -4.91 -4.50 23.46
C GLU A 846 -6.01 -4.95 24.44
N PRO A 847 -7.22 -4.37 24.44
CA PRO A 847 -7.68 -3.28 23.56
C PRO A 847 -7.02 -1.93 23.89
N GLU A 848 -7.35 -0.90 23.10
CA GLU A 848 -6.90 0.47 23.33
C GLU A 848 -7.40 0.98 24.70
N PRO A 849 -6.53 1.61 25.52
CA PRO A 849 -6.93 2.09 26.84
C PRO A 849 -7.85 3.31 26.75
N LEU A 850 -8.71 3.49 27.76
CA LEU A 850 -9.28 4.82 28.05
C LEU A 850 -8.20 5.79 28.52
N SER A 851 -7.17 5.28 29.20
CA SER A 851 -5.97 6.03 29.58
C SER A 851 -4.82 5.08 29.85
N LEU A 852 -3.65 5.37 29.29
CA LEU A 852 -2.39 4.69 29.59
C LEU A 852 -1.33 5.74 29.92
N THR A 853 -0.90 5.79 31.18
CA THR A 853 0.17 6.70 31.61
C THR A 853 1.39 5.90 32.02
N THR A 854 2.55 6.26 31.46
CA THR A 854 3.83 5.66 31.81
C THR A 854 4.67 6.63 32.62
N THR A 855 5.41 6.12 33.62
CA THR A 855 6.39 6.90 34.39
C THR A 855 7.75 6.24 34.29
N GLY A 856 8.77 7.03 33.96
CA GLY A 856 10.14 6.53 33.78
C GLY A 856 10.42 5.93 32.40
N LEU A 857 9.44 5.94 31.48
CA LEU A 857 9.65 5.55 30.10
C LEU A 857 10.42 6.67 29.37
N THR A 858 11.67 6.40 29.07
CA THR A 858 12.47 7.12 28.08
C THR A 858 13.03 6.06 27.13
N PRO A 859 12.96 6.23 25.79
CA PRO A 859 13.45 5.23 24.85
C PRO A 859 14.84 4.68 25.22
N GLY A 860 14.98 3.36 25.32
CA GLY A 860 16.21 2.68 25.74
C GLY A 860 16.45 2.66 27.26
N THR A 861 15.45 2.97 28.08
CA THR A 861 15.58 2.89 29.54
C THR A 861 15.76 1.45 30.01
N THR A 862 16.79 1.20 30.82
CA THR A 862 17.02 -0.10 31.47
C THR A 862 16.47 -0.16 32.89
N GLY A 863 15.84 0.94 33.34
CA GLY A 863 15.17 1.05 34.63
C GLY A 863 13.76 0.46 34.61
N ASP A 864 13.15 0.37 35.78
CA ASP A 864 11.75 -0.03 35.91
C ASP A 864 10.84 1.07 35.33
N VAL A 865 9.94 0.69 34.42
CA VAL A 865 8.90 1.55 33.85
C VAL A 865 7.56 1.14 34.46
N THR A 866 6.89 2.07 35.13
CA THR A 866 5.53 1.82 35.65
C THR A 866 4.51 2.29 34.62
N ALA A 867 3.54 1.44 34.31
CA ALA A 867 2.42 1.74 33.43
C ALA A 867 1.09 1.58 34.18
N ASP A 868 0.27 2.63 34.15
CA ASP A 868 -1.07 2.64 34.69
C ASP A 868 -2.06 2.59 33.54
N PHE A 869 -2.67 1.42 33.33
CA PHE A 869 -3.66 1.16 32.30
C PHE A 869 -5.06 1.27 32.87
N VAL A 870 -5.95 2.01 32.22
CA VAL A 870 -7.34 2.20 32.62
C VAL A 870 -8.27 1.80 31.48
N HIS A 871 -9.28 0.99 31.80
CA HIS A 871 -10.35 0.65 30.87
C HIS A 871 -11.70 0.51 31.61
N SER A 872 -12.80 0.54 30.85
CA SER A 872 -14.14 0.21 31.32
C SER A 872 -14.30 -1.30 31.55
N CYS A 873 -15.15 -1.70 32.51
CA CYS A 873 -15.52 -3.11 32.70
C CYS A 873 -16.29 -3.73 31.52
N CYS A 874 -16.64 -2.93 30.50
CA CYS A 874 -17.13 -3.47 29.22
C CYS A 874 -16.05 -4.23 28.43
N SER A 875 -14.77 -3.96 28.69
CA SER A 875 -13.66 -4.82 28.24
C SER A 875 -12.89 -5.31 29.46
N PRO A 876 -13.24 -6.49 30.01
CA PRO A 876 -12.64 -7.02 31.25
C PRO A 876 -11.32 -7.78 31.03
N GLN A 877 -10.85 -7.80 29.78
CA GLN A 877 -9.62 -8.45 29.37
C GLN A 877 -8.72 -7.41 28.71
N ALA A 878 -7.43 -7.49 28.99
CA ALA A 878 -6.41 -6.70 28.30
C ALA A 878 -5.07 -7.42 28.28
N VAL A 879 -4.32 -7.24 27.21
CA VAL A 879 -2.93 -7.63 27.08
C VAL A 879 -2.09 -6.36 27.12
N LEU A 880 -1.21 -6.24 28.11
CA LEU A 880 -0.26 -5.13 28.25
C LEU A 880 1.10 -5.58 27.75
N ARG A 881 1.66 -4.87 26.77
CA ARG A 881 2.90 -5.22 26.10
C ARG A 881 3.96 -4.14 26.31
N GLY A 882 5.17 -4.56 26.62
CA GLY A 882 6.35 -3.71 26.64
C GLY A 882 7.36 -4.23 25.64
N VAL A 883 7.90 -3.36 24.80
CA VAL A 883 8.79 -3.74 23.69
C VAL A 883 10.14 -3.06 23.86
N ASP A 884 11.21 -3.84 23.68
CA ASP A 884 12.58 -3.37 23.77
C ASP A 884 13.11 -2.77 22.45
N GLY A 885 14.38 -2.36 22.44
CA GLY A 885 15.01 -1.77 21.26
C GLY A 885 15.19 -2.76 20.09
N MET A 886 15.20 -4.06 20.35
CA MET A 886 15.36 -5.09 19.31
C MET A 886 14.03 -5.64 18.79
N GLY A 887 12.90 -5.17 19.34
CA GLY A 887 11.55 -5.63 18.98
C GLY A 887 11.07 -6.84 19.79
N ASN A 888 11.79 -7.25 20.83
CA ASN A 888 11.34 -8.32 21.72
C ASN A 888 10.20 -7.77 22.61
N ALA A 889 9.09 -8.51 22.70
CA ALA A 889 7.88 -8.07 23.40
C ALA A 889 7.57 -8.92 24.63
N GLY A 890 7.55 -8.29 25.80
CA GLY A 890 7.10 -8.88 27.05
C GLY A 890 5.65 -8.54 27.36
N GLU A 891 4.87 -9.48 27.89
CA GLU A 891 3.42 -9.31 28.05
C GLU A 891 2.91 -9.60 29.47
N CYS A 892 1.91 -8.84 29.91
CA CYS A 892 1.04 -9.16 31.04
C CYS A 892 -0.40 -9.29 30.57
N ASN A 893 -1.04 -10.40 30.92
CA ASN A 893 -2.44 -10.63 30.62
C ASN A 893 -3.30 -10.30 31.84
N VAL A 894 -4.27 -9.41 31.67
CA VAL A 894 -5.36 -9.17 32.61
C VAL A 894 -6.59 -9.88 32.05
N ASN A 895 -7.15 -10.80 32.83
CA ASN A 895 -8.39 -11.48 32.48
C ASN A 895 -9.24 -11.61 33.74
N MET A 896 -10.32 -10.84 33.81
CA MET A 896 -11.27 -10.88 34.93
C MET A 896 -12.49 -11.75 34.62
N GLY A 897 -12.37 -12.65 33.63
CA GLY A 897 -13.44 -13.48 33.13
C GLY A 897 -14.45 -12.68 32.29
N ILE A 898 -15.41 -13.42 31.73
CA ILE A 898 -16.59 -12.85 31.08
C ILE A 898 -17.77 -13.45 31.82
N LEU A 899 -18.51 -12.62 32.54
CA LEU A 899 -19.66 -13.06 33.32
C LEU A 899 -20.75 -13.45 32.31
N GLY A 900 -20.97 -14.76 32.17
CA GLY A 900 -21.82 -15.32 31.13
C GLY A 900 -21.14 -15.42 29.75
N GLY A 901 -20.23 -16.39 29.58
CA GLY A 901 -19.37 -16.71 28.42
C GLY A 901 -19.73 -16.09 27.06
N VAL A 902 -18.72 -15.69 26.30
CA VAL A 902 -18.89 -15.15 24.94
C VAL A 902 -19.14 -16.27 23.96
N ILE A 903 -20.13 -16.06 23.09
CA ILE A 903 -20.40 -16.91 21.94
C ILE A 903 -19.28 -16.71 20.91
N GLU A 904 -18.62 -17.79 20.53
CA GLU A 904 -17.61 -17.86 19.49
C GLU A 904 -18.14 -18.65 18.28
N ASN A 905 -17.60 -18.40 17.09
CA ASN A 905 -17.90 -19.17 15.88
C ASN A 905 -19.40 -19.31 15.59
N PHE A 906 -20.22 -18.29 15.82
CA PHE A 906 -21.64 -18.33 15.46
C PHE A 906 -21.82 -18.16 13.94
N HIS A 907 -22.22 -19.24 13.28
CA HIS A 907 -22.36 -19.28 11.82
C HIS A 907 -23.48 -20.23 11.38
N VAL A 908 -23.84 -20.13 10.10
CA VAL A 908 -24.71 -21.11 9.44
C VAL A 908 -23.85 -22.29 8.98
N ASP A 909 -24.08 -23.45 9.58
CA ASP A 909 -23.37 -24.70 9.30
C ASP A 909 -23.96 -25.43 8.08
N THR A 910 -25.29 -25.43 7.95
CA THR A 910 -25.98 -26.03 6.80
C THR A 910 -27.16 -25.15 6.36
N ALA A 911 -27.33 -24.94 5.06
CA ALA A 911 -28.45 -24.20 4.49
C ALA A 911 -29.37 -25.09 3.67
N GLU A 912 -30.68 -24.94 3.86
CA GLU A 912 -31.72 -25.74 3.24
C GLU A 912 -32.91 -24.88 2.81
N ALA A 913 -33.86 -25.46 2.09
CA ALA A 913 -34.91 -24.67 1.42
C ALA A 913 -35.76 -23.83 2.40
N THR A 914 -36.14 -24.42 3.53
CA THR A 914 -37.03 -23.76 4.52
C THR A 914 -36.41 -23.74 5.91
N TYR A 915 -35.13 -24.11 5.99
CA TYR A 915 -34.43 -24.18 7.25
C TYR A 915 -32.95 -23.90 7.11
N LEU A 916 -32.36 -23.39 8.19
CA LEU A 916 -30.91 -23.25 8.36
C LEU A 916 -30.51 -24.01 9.62
N VAL A 917 -29.30 -24.58 9.61
CA VAL A 917 -28.67 -25.15 10.80
C VAL A 917 -27.62 -24.15 11.26
N LEU A 918 -27.84 -23.59 12.45
CA LEU A 918 -26.91 -22.67 13.09
C LEU A 918 -26.00 -23.45 14.02
N LYS A 919 -24.74 -23.02 14.09
CA LYS A 919 -23.73 -23.60 14.97
C LYS A 919 -22.95 -22.51 15.67
N TRP A 920 -22.67 -22.72 16.95
CA TRP A 920 -21.86 -21.80 17.74
C TRP A 920 -21.14 -22.52 18.88
N ASN A 921 -20.09 -21.89 19.37
CA ASN A 921 -19.39 -22.26 20.58
C ASN A 921 -19.63 -21.20 21.66
N ILE A 922 -19.36 -21.54 22.91
CA ILE A 922 -19.32 -20.56 23.98
C ILE A 922 -18.10 -20.78 24.86
N THR A 923 -17.42 -19.69 25.20
CA THR A 923 -16.28 -19.74 26.11
C THR A 923 -16.69 -20.24 27.50
N PRO A 924 -15.80 -20.92 28.24
CA PRO A 924 -16.08 -21.34 29.60
C PRO A 924 -16.51 -20.15 30.47
N SER A 925 -17.63 -20.31 31.18
CA SER A 925 -18.19 -19.27 32.05
C SER A 925 -18.31 -19.73 33.50
N ASP A 926 -18.19 -18.78 34.43
CA ASP A 926 -18.44 -18.99 35.86
C ASP A 926 -19.94 -19.14 36.19
N LEU A 927 -20.83 -18.75 35.26
CA LEU A 927 -22.26 -19.02 35.36
C LEU A 927 -22.69 -20.12 34.39
N PRO A 928 -23.52 -21.09 34.81
CA PRO A 928 -24.09 -22.07 33.90
C PRO A 928 -25.08 -21.40 32.93
N ILE A 929 -25.02 -21.81 31.67
CA ILE A 929 -25.98 -21.38 30.64
C ILE A 929 -27.36 -21.90 31.02
N ASP A 930 -28.32 -20.98 31.11
CA ASP A 930 -29.72 -21.33 31.25
C ASP A 930 -30.31 -21.70 29.88
N HIS A 931 -30.30 -20.74 28.94
CA HIS A 931 -30.79 -20.86 27.57
C HIS A 931 -30.13 -19.82 26.64
N TYR A 932 -30.46 -19.84 25.36
CA TYR A 932 -30.14 -18.77 24.41
C TYR A 932 -31.43 -18.25 23.77
N ASP A 933 -31.59 -16.94 23.66
CA ASP A 933 -32.59 -16.32 22.78
C ASP A 933 -31.99 -16.14 21.39
N LEU A 934 -32.51 -16.89 20.41
CA LEU A 934 -32.24 -16.71 19.00
C LEU A 934 -33.33 -15.82 18.38
N ASN A 935 -32.97 -14.60 18.03
CA ASN A 935 -33.84 -13.68 17.30
C ASN A 935 -33.57 -13.78 15.80
N THR A 936 -34.60 -14.06 15.01
CA THR A 936 -34.56 -14.09 13.55
C THR A 936 -35.25 -12.85 12.99
N ASP A 937 -34.57 -12.11 12.11
CA ASP A 937 -35.06 -10.89 11.42
C ASP A 937 -35.73 -9.88 12.35
N SER A 938 -35.18 -9.71 13.56
CA SER A 938 -35.69 -8.81 14.59
C SER A 938 -37.16 -9.05 14.99
N SER A 939 -37.73 -10.22 14.71
CA SER A 939 -39.18 -10.45 14.81
C SER A 939 -39.60 -11.79 15.41
N ILE A 940 -38.79 -12.84 15.28
CA ILE A 940 -39.10 -14.17 15.83
C ILE A 940 -38.03 -14.53 16.87
N ILE A 941 -38.43 -14.66 18.14
CA ILE A 941 -37.54 -15.08 19.22
C ILE A 941 -37.80 -16.56 19.52
N HIS A 942 -36.78 -17.39 19.34
CA HIS A 942 -36.76 -18.82 19.65
C HIS A 942 -35.78 -19.09 20.78
N GLN A 943 -36.20 -19.87 21.79
CA GLN A 943 -35.34 -20.23 22.91
C GLN A 943 -34.65 -21.57 22.66
N SER A 944 -33.32 -21.55 22.52
CA SER A 944 -32.49 -22.75 22.47
C SER A 944 -32.02 -23.13 23.87
N LEU A 945 -32.20 -24.39 24.26
CA LEU A 945 -31.81 -24.91 25.58
C LEU A 945 -30.47 -25.65 25.55
N CYS A 946 -29.62 -25.37 24.56
CA CYS A 946 -28.30 -25.99 24.50
C CYS A 946 -27.45 -25.56 25.71
N LYS A 947 -26.78 -26.52 26.37
CA LYS A 947 -25.92 -26.26 27.54
C LYS A 947 -24.49 -26.77 27.36
N GLU A 948 -24.16 -27.25 26.15
CA GLU A 948 -22.83 -27.73 25.79
C GLU A 948 -21.93 -26.54 25.39
N LEU A 949 -20.61 -26.74 25.36
CA LEU A 949 -19.66 -25.71 24.88
C LEU A 949 -19.73 -25.51 23.36
N GLU A 950 -20.30 -26.48 22.63
CA GLU A 950 -20.57 -26.44 21.19
C GLU A 950 -22.04 -26.80 20.98
N CYS A 951 -22.76 -25.93 20.29
CA CYS A 951 -24.21 -25.98 20.14
C CYS A 951 -24.61 -25.92 18.67
N ILE A 952 -25.69 -26.64 18.35
CA ILE A 952 -26.26 -26.71 17.01
C ILE A 952 -27.78 -26.55 17.13
N GLU A 953 -28.36 -25.64 16.36
CA GLU A 953 -29.81 -25.37 16.35
C GLU A 953 -30.36 -25.42 14.92
N LEU A 954 -31.52 -26.06 14.76
CA LEU A 954 -32.24 -26.13 13.49
C LEU A 954 -33.35 -25.07 13.47
N VAL A 955 -33.19 -24.06 12.61
CA VAL A 955 -34.18 -23.01 12.38
C VAL A 955 -35.04 -23.37 11.18
N ASN A 956 -36.26 -23.87 11.37
CA ASN A 956 -37.07 -24.49 10.31
C ASN A 956 -38.37 -23.75 9.94
N TYR A 957 -38.45 -22.48 10.27
CA TYR A 957 -39.59 -21.60 9.99
C TYR A 957 -39.26 -20.49 9.00
N LEU A 958 -38.22 -20.70 8.17
CA LEU A 958 -37.72 -19.71 7.24
C LEU A 958 -38.45 -19.80 5.90
N GLU A 959 -38.59 -18.66 5.24
CA GLU A 959 -39.08 -18.64 3.85
C GLU A 959 -37.98 -19.16 2.92
N GLN A 960 -38.35 -19.64 1.74
CA GLN A 960 -37.38 -20.06 0.73
C GLN A 960 -36.79 -18.82 0.07
N CYS A 961 -35.53 -18.89 -0.36
CA CYS A 961 -34.90 -17.80 -1.12
C CYS A 961 -34.85 -16.45 -0.38
N SER A 962 -34.63 -16.48 0.92
CA SER A 962 -34.57 -15.28 1.77
C SER A 962 -33.32 -15.26 2.62
N VAL A 963 -32.75 -14.07 2.77
CA VAL A 963 -31.66 -13.79 3.70
C VAL A 963 -32.28 -13.57 5.07
N HIS A 964 -31.72 -14.24 6.07
CA HIS A 964 -32.16 -14.13 7.45
C HIS A 964 -31.00 -13.70 8.34
N GLU A 965 -31.28 -12.71 9.19
CA GLU A 965 -30.38 -12.26 10.23
C GLU A 965 -30.68 -13.00 11.53
N PHE A 966 -29.63 -13.46 12.20
CA PHE A 966 -29.72 -14.19 13.46
C PHE A 966 -28.94 -13.46 14.54
N VAL A 967 -29.63 -13.13 15.63
CA VAL A 967 -29.01 -12.61 16.85
C VAL A 967 -29.19 -13.63 17.94
N LEU A 968 -28.10 -14.22 18.42
CA LEU A 968 -28.10 -15.22 19.46
C LEU A 968 -27.62 -14.60 20.77
N THR A 969 -28.49 -14.51 21.77
CA THR A 969 -28.17 -13.94 23.09
C THR A 969 -28.14 -15.06 24.12
N PRO A 970 -27.00 -15.31 24.79
CA PRO A 970 -26.94 -16.31 25.85
C PRO A 970 -27.53 -15.75 27.14
N TYR A 971 -28.27 -16.57 27.90
CA TYR A 971 -28.77 -16.25 29.23
C TYR A 971 -28.20 -17.24 30.25
N PHE A 972 -27.84 -16.72 31.41
CA PHE A 972 -27.14 -17.47 32.45
C PHE A 972 -27.92 -17.49 33.75
N ASP A 973 -27.84 -18.62 34.45
CA ASP A 973 -28.45 -18.81 35.77
C ASP A 973 -27.46 -18.37 36.88
N ASP A 974 -27.71 -17.21 37.47
CA ASP A 974 -26.96 -16.65 38.61
C ASP A 974 -27.50 -17.16 39.98
N GLY A 975 -28.38 -18.17 40.00
CA GLY A 975 -28.99 -18.69 41.23
C GLY A 975 -29.94 -17.71 41.94
N GLY A 976 -30.32 -16.62 41.26
CA GLY A 976 -31.26 -15.58 41.67
C GLY A 976 -32.69 -15.76 41.12
N VAL A 977 -33.49 -14.67 41.10
CA VAL A 977 -34.86 -14.67 40.52
C VAL A 977 -34.88 -14.13 39.08
N ASP A 978 -33.83 -13.40 38.67
CA ASP A 978 -33.72 -12.76 37.36
C ASP A 978 -32.59 -13.42 36.55
N GLU A 979 -32.84 -13.70 35.28
CA GLU A 979 -31.87 -14.25 34.32
C GLU A 979 -30.91 -13.14 33.86
N VAL A 980 -29.62 -13.47 33.67
CA VAL A 980 -28.62 -12.51 33.20
C VAL A 980 -28.34 -12.75 31.72
N ALA A 981 -28.65 -11.76 30.88
CA ALA A 981 -28.29 -11.79 29.46
C ALA A 981 -26.80 -11.50 29.28
N GLY A 982 -26.09 -12.35 28.53
CA GLY A 982 -24.73 -12.11 28.06
C GLY A 982 -24.68 -11.32 26.75
N THR A 983 -23.51 -11.29 26.13
CA THR A 983 -23.29 -10.56 24.88
C THR A 983 -23.95 -11.30 23.71
N PRO A 984 -24.82 -10.64 22.91
CA PRO A 984 -25.37 -11.25 21.71
C PRO A 984 -24.29 -11.46 20.66
N ALA A 985 -24.34 -12.60 19.97
CA ALA A 985 -23.58 -12.85 18.75
C ALA A 985 -24.50 -12.78 17.53
N PHE A 986 -23.90 -12.44 16.39
CA PHE A 986 -24.63 -12.18 15.16
C PHE A 986 -24.14 -13.11 14.05
N THR A 987 -25.07 -13.62 13.25
CA THR A 987 -24.75 -14.28 11.99
C THR A 987 -25.89 -14.07 11.01
N GLN A 988 -25.66 -14.38 9.74
CA GLN A 988 -26.69 -14.34 8.71
C GLN A 988 -26.55 -15.51 7.76
N GLY A 989 -27.65 -15.94 7.17
CA GLY A 989 -27.61 -16.95 6.12
C GLY A 989 -28.84 -16.90 5.22
N SER A 990 -28.66 -17.43 4.01
CA SER A 990 -29.71 -17.47 3.00
C SER A 990 -30.26 -18.88 2.87
N THR A 991 -31.57 -19.03 2.87
CA THR A 991 -32.21 -20.32 2.58
C THR A 991 -32.07 -20.68 1.10
N LEU A 992 -32.08 -22.00 0.82
CA LEU A 992 -32.05 -22.50 -0.55
C LEU A 992 -33.41 -22.31 -1.24
N ASP A 993 -33.42 -22.42 -2.57
CA ASP A 993 -34.65 -22.55 -3.33
C ASP A 993 -35.25 -23.96 -3.16
N GLY A 994 -36.48 -24.06 -2.66
CA GLY A 994 -37.22 -25.32 -2.55
C GLY A 994 -38.29 -25.51 -3.62
N GLY A 995 -38.41 -24.58 -4.57
CA GLY A 995 -39.31 -24.64 -5.71
C GLY A 995 -38.79 -25.55 -6.83
N ASP A 996 -39.47 -25.50 -7.97
CA ASP A 996 -38.95 -26.10 -9.20
C ASP A 996 -37.63 -25.38 -9.55
N PRO A 997 -36.48 -26.08 -9.57
CA PRO A 997 -35.19 -25.43 -9.70
C PRO A 997 -35.11 -24.64 -11.01
N GLN A 998 -34.65 -23.39 -10.93
CA GLN A 998 -34.55 -22.50 -12.09
C GLN A 998 -33.20 -22.65 -12.79
N THR A 999 -33.22 -22.55 -14.12
CA THR A 999 -32.02 -22.67 -14.95
C THR A 999 -31.07 -21.50 -14.69
N PRO A 1000 -29.79 -21.75 -14.34
CA PRO A 1000 -28.75 -20.72 -14.29
C PRO A 1000 -28.64 -19.93 -15.61
N THR A 1001 -28.04 -18.75 -15.58
CA THR A 1001 -27.81 -17.94 -16.79
C THR A 1001 -26.34 -17.67 -17.04
N ASP A 1002 -26.00 -17.18 -18.24
CA ASP A 1002 -24.67 -16.63 -18.57
C ASP A 1002 -23.48 -17.55 -18.27
N GLY A 1003 -23.60 -18.81 -18.71
CA GLY A 1003 -22.57 -19.84 -18.56
C GLY A 1003 -21.43 -19.60 -19.53
N LEU A 1004 -20.21 -19.50 -19.00
CA LEU A 1004 -18.99 -19.31 -19.78
C LEU A 1004 -17.83 -20.12 -19.22
N ALA A 1005 -16.95 -20.56 -20.11
CA ALA A 1005 -15.66 -21.11 -19.71
C ALA A 1005 -14.73 -19.97 -19.34
N VAL A 1006 -14.33 -19.90 -18.07
CA VAL A 1006 -13.38 -18.92 -17.54
C VAL A 1006 -11.94 -19.36 -17.75
N ASP A 1007 -11.70 -20.67 -17.78
CA ASP A 1007 -10.40 -21.24 -18.09
C ASP A 1007 -10.56 -22.62 -18.73
N ALA A 1008 -9.64 -23.02 -19.62
CA ALA A 1008 -9.65 -24.32 -20.25
C ALA A 1008 -8.23 -24.84 -20.46
N THR A 1009 -8.04 -26.14 -20.19
CA THR A 1009 -6.77 -26.84 -20.32
C THR A 1009 -6.90 -28.03 -21.27
N ALA A 1010 -5.86 -28.84 -21.40
CA ALA A 1010 -5.91 -30.03 -22.25
C ALA A 1010 -6.81 -31.13 -21.67
N ASN A 1011 -7.00 -31.14 -20.35
CA ASN A 1011 -7.75 -32.17 -19.65
C ASN A 1011 -8.72 -31.63 -18.58
N THR A 1012 -8.88 -30.31 -18.49
CA THR A 1012 -9.81 -29.67 -17.57
C THR A 1012 -10.47 -28.47 -18.23
N ILE A 1013 -11.68 -28.10 -17.80
CA ILE A 1013 -12.35 -26.86 -18.20
C ILE A 1013 -12.96 -26.26 -16.93
N THR A 1014 -12.59 -25.04 -16.58
CA THR A 1014 -13.25 -24.27 -15.51
C THR A 1014 -14.35 -23.42 -16.13
N VAL A 1015 -15.55 -23.62 -15.63
CA VAL A 1015 -16.75 -22.91 -16.05
C VAL A 1015 -17.30 -22.07 -14.91
N SER A 1016 -17.97 -20.99 -15.26
CA SER A 1016 -18.75 -20.15 -14.35
C SER A 1016 -20.10 -19.81 -14.95
N TRP A 1017 -21.05 -19.43 -14.11
CA TRP A 1017 -22.40 -19.03 -14.50
C TRP A 1017 -22.96 -18.01 -13.51
N GLN A 1018 -24.06 -17.37 -13.87
CA GLN A 1018 -24.83 -16.52 -12.97
C GLN A 1018 -25.94 -17.31 -12.28
N PRO A 1019 -26.16 -17.11 -10.97
CA PRO A 1019 -27.25 -17.74 -10.25
C PRO A 1019 -28.60 -17.22 -10.79
N PRO A 1020 -29.66 -18.04 -10.83
CA PRO A 1020 -30.98 -17.58 -11.26
C PRO A 1020 -31.53 -16.39 -10.44
N ASN A 1021 -31.13 -16.28 -9.16
CA ASN A 1021 -31.47 -15.19 -8.27
C ASN A 1021 -30.28 -14.86 -7.36
N LEU A 1022 -29.84 -13.62 -7.33
CA LEU A 1022 -28.70 -13.17 -6.50
C LEU A 1022 -28.96 -13.25 -4.99
N VAL A 1023 -30.21 -13.49 -4.57
CA VAL A 1023 -30.62 -13.55 -3.15
C VAL A 1023 -30.62 -15.00 -2.61
N CYS A 1024 -30.77 -16.01 -3.46
CA CYS A 1024 -30.84 -17.42 -3.00
C CYS A 1024 -29.46 -18.09 -3.03
N ALA A 1025 -29.22 -18.98 -2.07
CA ALA A 1025 -28.13 -19.95 -2.17
C ALA A 1025 -28.58 -21.16 -3.02
N TYR A 1026 -27.67 -21.72 -3.82
CA TYR A 1026 -27.97 -22.80 -4.77
C TYR A 1026 -26.92 -23.90 -4.71
N THR A 1027 -27.37 -25.13 -4.92
CA THR A 1027 -26.50 -26.24 -5.31
C THR A 1027 -26.63 -26.44 -6.81
N TYR A 1028 -25.51 -26.61 -7.50
CA TYR A 1028 -25.46 -26.82 -8.94
C TYR A 1028 -24.96 -28.23 -9.23
N GLU A 1029 -25.67 -28.95 -10.09
CA GLU A 1029 -25.17 -30.15 -10.75
C GLU A 1029 -24.57 -29.74 -12.09
N VAL A 1030 -23.26 -29.98 -12.23
CA VAL A 1030 -22.48 -29.65 -13.41
C VAL A 1030 -22.13 -30.95 -14.12
N CYS A 1031 -22.85 -31.24 -15.19
CA CYS A 1031 -22.62 -32.40 -16.03
C CYS A 1031 -21.82 -32.03 -17.28
N HIS A 1032 -20.95 -32.91 -17.72
CA HIS A 1032 -20.25 -32.74 -18.99
C HIS A 1032 -20.15 -34.04 -19.78
N TYR A 1033 -20.21 -33.94 -21.11
CA TYR A 1033 -20.01 -35.06 -22.03
C TYR A 1033 -19.45 -34.59 -23.37
N GLU A 1034 -18.66 -35.45 -24.03
CA GLU A 1034 -18.03 -35.11 -25.30
C GLU A 1034 -19.07 -34.88 -26.41
N VAL A 1035 -18.88 -33.85 -27.23
CA VAL A 1035 -19.74 -33.53 -28.38
C VAL A 1035 -19.73 -34.71 -29.37
N ASN A 1036 -20.93 -35.16 -29.79
CA ASN A 1036 -21.21 -36.36 -30.61
C ASN A 1036 -21.16 -37.71 -29.86
N THR A 1037 -21.07 -37.71 -28.54
CA THR A 1037 -21.28 -38.92 -27.72
C THR A 1037 -22.71 -38.98 -27.16
N ASP A 1038 -23.10 -40.14 -26.61
CA ASP A 1038 -24.42 -40.31 -25.99
C ASP A 1038 -24.49 -39.47 -24.70
N PRO A 1039 -25.44 -38.51 -24.57
CA PRO A 1039 -25.61 -37.72 -23.35
C PRO A 1039 -25.83 -38.58 -22.09
N GLY A 1040 -26.25 -39.84 -22.24
CA GLY A 1040 -26.36 -40.79 -21.14
C GLY A 1040 -25.03 -41.23 -20.50
N LEU A 1041 -23.88 -40.77 -21.03
CA LEU A 1041 -22.53 -41.03 -20.50
C LEU A 1041 -21.91 -39.79 -19.81
N ALA A 1042 -22.71 -38.76 -19.50
CA ALA A 1042 -22.22 -37.57 -18.84
C ALA A 1042 -21.62 -37.84 -17.45
N ILE A 1043 -20.52 -37.14 -17.14
CA ILE A 1043 -19.90 -37.12 -15.82
C ILE A 1043 -20.42 -35.87 -15.11
N CYS A 1044 -20.98 -36.04 -13.92
CA CYS A 1044 -21.63 -34.97 -13.17
C CYS A 1044 -21.01 -34.80 -11.79
N ASP A 1045 -20.76 -33.56 -11.41
CA ASP A 1045 -20.28 -33.14 -10.09
C ASP A 1045 -21.19 -32.06 -9.50
N THR A 1046 -21.14 -31.85 -8.18
CA THR A 1046 -21.96 -30.86 -7.49
C THR A 1046 -21.12 -29.75 -6.85
N THR A 1047 -21.59 -28.50 -6.91
CA THR A 1047 -20.94 -27.33 -6.29
C THR A 1047 -21.96 -26.36 -5.69
N THR A 1048 -21.56 -25.59 -4.67
CA THR A 1048 -22.39 -24.53 -4.05
C THR A 1048 -21.95 -23.12 -4.45
N ILE A 1049 -20.86 -23.02 -5.19
CA ILE A 1049 -20.37 -21.76 -5.77
C ILE A 1049 -20.65 -21.73 -7.28
N THR A 1050 -20.71 -20.55 -7.85
CA THR A 1050 -21.07 -20.29 -9.26
C THR A 1050 -19.93 -20.56 -10.26
N SER A 1051 -18.95 -21.36 -9.85
CA SER A 1051 -17.87 -21.85 -10.71
C SER A 1051 -17.48 -23.29 -10.39
N HIS A 1052 -16.99 -24.01 -11.40
CA HIS A 1052 -16.59 -25.41 -11.25
C HIS A 1052 -15.57 -25.84 -12.30
N THR A 1053 -14.59 -26.66 -11.91
CA THR A 1053 -13.57 -27.20 -12.81
C THR A 1053 -13.86 -28.66 -13.15
N LEU A 1054 -14.25 -28.90 -14.41
CA LEU A 1054 -14.35 -30.22 -15.03
C LEU A 1054 -12.95 -30.82 -15.16
N ARG A 1055 -12.77 -32.10 -14.82
CA ARG A 1055 -11.46 -32.80 -14.81
C ARG A 1055 -11.49 -34.07 -15.67
N ASP A 1056 -10.32 -34.64 -15.91
CA ASP A 1056 -10.12 -35.90 -16.66
C ASP A 1056 -10.68 -35.91 -18.09
N LEU A 1057 -10.69 -34.75 -18.75
CA LEU A 1057 -11.13 -34.58 -20.13
C LEU A 1057 -10.05 -35.02 -21.14
N GLU A 1058 -10.48 -35.46 -22.32
CA GLU A 1058 -9.60 -35.69 -23.47
C GLU A 1058 -9.25 -34.37 -24.16
N GLU A 1059 -8.02 -34.25 -24.65
CA GLU A 1059 -7.54 -33.07 -25.37
C GLU A 1059 -8.21 -32.88 -26.74
N CYS A 1060 -8.27 -31.64 -27.24
CA CYS A 1060 -8.89 -31.28 -28.51
C CYS A 1060 -10.36 -31.70 -28.67
N LYS A 1061 -11.06 -31.94 -27.57
CA LYS A 1061 -12.45 -32.37 -27.60
C LYS A 1061 -13.35 -31.24 -27.14
N ALA A 1062 -14.45 -31.08 -27.84
CA ALA A 1062 -15.53 -30.22 -27.40
C ALA A 1062 -16.38 -31.02 -26.41
N TYR A 1063 -16.77 -30.38 -25.32
CA TYR A 1063 -17.67 -30.92 -24.30
C TYR A 1063 -18.92 -30.06 -24.23
N PHE A 1064 -20.08 -30.70 -24.23
CA PHE A 1064 -21.30 -30.07 -23.75
C PHE A 1064 -21.25 -30.02 -22.24
N ILE A 1065 -21.68 -28.89 -21.69
CA ILE A 1065 -21.68 -28.58 -20.27
C ILE A 1065 -23.09 -28.16 -19.91
N ASP A 1066 -23.68 -28.94 -19.03
CA ASP A 1066 -25.04 -28.81 -18.57
C ASP A 1066 -24.97 -28.42 -17.09
N VAL A 1067 -25.30 -27.17 -16.78
CA VAL A 1067 -25.38 -26.69 -15.40
C VAL A 1067 -26.84 -26.62 -15.00
N ALA A 1068 -27.28 -27.50 -14.12
CA ALA A 1068 -28.61 -27.44 -13.54
C ALA A 1068 -28.51 -26.99 -12.07
N THR A 1069 -29.49 -26.23 -11.60
CA THR A 1069 -29.67 -26.12 -10.15
C THR A 1069 -30.33 -27.38 -9.64
N THR A 1070 -29.88 -27.85 -8.49
CA THR A 1070 -30.46 -28.97 -7.78
C THR A 1070 -31.04 -28.45 -6.48
N ASN A 1071 -32.33 -28.67 -6.26
CA ASN A 1071 -32.93 -28.33 -4.98
C ASN A 1071 -32.67 -29.44 -3.94
N SER A 1072 -33.02 -29.16 -2.69
CA SER A 1072 -32.84 -30.09 -1.56
C SER A 1072 -33.61 -31.41 -1.66
N ASN A 1073 -34.60 -31.51 -2.57
CA ASN A 1073 -35.33 -32.75 -2.84
C ASN A 1073 -34.69 -33.60 -3.95
N GLY A 1074 -33.53 -33.18 -4.48
CA GLY A 1074 -32.83 -33.86 -5.58
C GLY A 1074 -33.51 -33.68 -6.94
N LEU A 1075 -34.40 -32.69 -7.09
CA LEU A 1075 -34.94 -32.30 -8.39
C LEU A 1075 -33.99 -31.33 -9.06
N THR A 1076 -33.78 -31.48 -10.37
CA THR A 1076 -32.86 -30.67 -11.17
C THR A 1076 -33.63 -29.76 -12.14
N SER A 1077 -33.12 -28.54 -12.33
CA SER A 1077 -33.68 -27.60 -13.31
C SER A 1077 -33.54 -28.14 -14.74
N SER A 1078 -34.17 -27.47 -15.70
CA SER A 1078 -33.64 -27.55 -17.07
C SER A 1078 -32.20 -27.04 -17.06
N PRO A 1079 -31.23 -27.74 -17.65
CA PRO A 1079 -29.83 -27.32 -17.59
C PRO A 1079 -29.57 -26.11 -18.48
N LEU A 1080 -28.69 -25.23 -17.99
CA LEU A 1080 -28.02 -24.23 -18.80
C LEU A 1080 -26.98 -24.95 -19.64
N ASN A 1081 -27.22 -25.00 -20.95
CA ASN A 1081 -26.36 -25.73 -21.87
C ASN A 1081 -25.45 -24.76 -22.60
N PHE A 1082 -24.15 -24.98 -22.47
CA PHE A 1082 -23.13 -24.35 -23.29
C PHE A 1082 -22.06 -25.38 -23.61
N TYR A 1083 -21.13 -25.04 -24.48
CA TYR A 1083 -20.05 -25.94 -24.80
C TYR A 1083 -18.72 -25.21 -24.65
N SER A 1084 -17.71 -25.97 -24.28
CA SER A 1084 -16.33 -25.51 -24.24
C SER A 1084 -15.43 -26.59 -24.83
N VAL A 1085 -14.22 -26.21 -25.17
CA VAL A 1085 -13.28 -27.06 -25.89
C VAL A 1085 -12.01 -27.17 -25.09
N THR A 1086 -11.57 -28.39 -24.79
CA THR A 1086 -10.26 -28.61 -24.21
C THR A 1086 -9.18 -28.20 -25.19
N HIS A 1087 -8.11 -27.60 -24.68
CA HIS A 1087 -7.02 -27.14 -25.52
C HIS A 1087 -6.28 -28.32 -26.17
N CYS A 1088 -5.85 -28.14 -27.42
CA CYS A 1088 -4.96 -29.06 -28.09
C CYS A 1088 -3.52 -28.84 -27.63
N THR A 1089 -2.82 -29.90 -27.23
CA THR A 1089 -1.38 -29.79 -26.87
C THR A 1089 -0.46 -29.77 -28.10
N GLU A 1090 -0.93 -30.21 -29.26
CA GLU A 1090 -0.23 -30.09 -30.55
C GLU A 1090 -0.99 -29.19 -31.54
N ILE A 1091 -0.37 -28.07 -31.91
CA ILE A 1091 -0.75 -27.34 -33.13
C ILE A 1091 -0.13 -28.11 -34.30
N ILE A 1092 -0.89 -29.00 -34.94
CA ILE A 1092 -0.53 -29.48 -36.27
C ILE A 1092 -0.92 -28.35 -37.25
N PRO A 1093 -0.01 -27.91 -38.14
CA PRO A 1093 -0.18 -26.72 -38.99
C PRO A 1093 -1.40 -26.77 -39.93
#